data_AF-B7FX59-F1
#
_entry.id   AF-B7FX59-F1
#
_cell.length_a   1.000
_cell.length_b   1.000
_cell.length_c   1.000
_cell.angle_alpha   90.00
_cell.angle_beta   90.00
_cell.angle_gamma   90.00
#
_symmetry.space_group_name_H-M   'P 1'
#
loop_
_entity.id
_entity.type
_entity.pdbx_description
1 polymer ?
#
loop_
_entity_poly.entity_id
_entity_poly.type
_entity_poly.pdbx_seq_one_letter_code
_entity_poly.pdbx_strand_id
1 'polypeptide(L)'
;MLSRFIGLRRLFSSHSKNVRVAADKRTNIVFGANTDVGKTLVSAGLVRAALRRNTVHYVKPLQCGGNDQEFVRRHALLQPRPSNALSAEILFQWDTPTSPHIASRMENKPQSDKHVMEAVNKVLVETTNRSGPVTTIIETAGGVLSPSASSPNNTSARHATSETGWGWIPQADLYQPLLGQTPVVLVGDGRLGGISATLSSLESLLIRGYDVTALVLLETDYDNVSAMREYVSRGHKLRAGNGETLFSNPNDSVMSLPAIPSDPQVPLDEWYGSDAVKERFERLDDFLQQSWEGQLLDLQSLRCTGRQVLWWPFTQHSQVQRDNQVALVDSASQNDLNVLVDGTDGICLERVSMKDMSGSEGTLGIGHGDSSLALASAGAAGRYGYVAFPQTVHAPAVALGQTLVGPRGPGQGWAKRVFFTEDAASGMEAALKMGMKTYIKRMREEENESIEWVICGQENSYHGDTLGVMNATEPSFFNDGQHPWYECKGLFLSVPTLGFRNGVLSISFPEGSELEGTQTTFESIDHVLDIDARMISRKLHSQYRELIEMQWLVYEHSSVNKKISSVVIEPVLSAVAGMSFVDPLWQKALIAVAESRNVPVIFDETTSGLQRLGVMSGRDILREDPDIGVYSKLLTGGILPLCATLTTEEIFETFLGEDETMAMLHGSSHCAHASGCTSALHALHAYDLLSEHSRKAKVSPRMLFDADLVRAMSELPIVEQTFSLGTVLSITLDVDDDESGDNECSLINVAIRLLRKECVFARSLGNVMYILVSPPDNPEDCLHLSKKVYDTLSKLSGARSMSSMKQ
;
A
#
# COMPACT_ATOMS: atom_id res chain seq x y z
N MET A 1 33.55 11.37 18.10
CA MET A 1 32.08 11.54 18.28
C MET A 1 31.61 12.99 18.17
N LEU A 2 32.09 13.96 18.97
CA LEU A 2 31.56 15.34 18.95
C LEU A 2 31.74 16.09 17.60
N SER A 3 32.81 15.84 16.83
CA SER A 3 33.03 16.47 15.51
C SER A 3 32.11 15.92 14.41
N ARG A 4 31.79 14.62 14.43
CA ARG A 4 30.77 13.99 13.55
C ARG A 4 29.38 14.58 13.80
N PHE A 5 29.05 14.93 15.05
CA PHE A 5 27.76 15.52 15.45
C PHE A 5 27.48 16.92 14.87
N ILE A 6 28.50 17.74 14.64
CA ILE A 6 28.34 19.13 14.18
C ILE A 6 27.99 19.19 12.69
N GLY A 7 28.51 18.25 11.87
CA GLY A 7 28.17 18.13 10.45
C GLY A 7 26.74 17.60 10.23
N LEU A 8 26.34 16.57 10.99
CA LEU A 8 25.02 15.96 10.93
C LEU A 8 23.89 16.92 11.34
N ARG A 9 24.10 17.79 12.34
CA ARG A 9 23.08 18.80 12.75
C ARG A 9 22.65 19.75 11.62
N ARG A 10 23.53 20.06 10.66
CA ARG A 10 23.19 20.91 9.50
C ARG A 10 22.32 20.21 8.46
N LEU A 11 22.38 18.89 8.35
CA LEU A 11 21.52 18.12 7.44
C LEU A 11 20.05 18.11 7.92
N PHE A 12 19.83 18.36 9.21
CA PHE A 12 18.53 18.24 9.84
C PHE A 12 17.72 19.56 9.91
N SER A 13 18.18 20.65 9.29
CA SER A 13 17.59 22.00 9.44
C SER A 13 16.62 22.47 8.33
N SER A 14 16.34 21.66 7.29
CA SER A 14 15.32 22.02 6.28
C SER A 14 13.90 21.73 6.79
N HIS A 15 13.02 22.73 6.68
CA HIS A 15 11.61 22.63 7.03
C HIS A 15 10.82 22.35 5.74
N SER A 16 10.14 21.21 5.64
CA SER A 16 9.21 20.91 4.55
C SER A 16 7.87 21.62 4.77
N LYS A 17 7.24 22.02 3.65
CA LYS A 17 5.93 22.71 3.60
C LYS A 17 4.80 21.70 3.84
N ASN A 18 4.63 21.26 5.08
CA ASN A 18 3.70 20.20 5.46
C ASN A 18 2.37 20.77 5.98
N VAL A 19 1.29 20.00 5.85
CA VAL A 19 -0.03 20.33 6.40
C VAL A 19 -0.02 19.99 7.90
N ARG A 20 0.23 20.97 8.77
CA ARG A 20 0.24 20.74 10.22
C ARG A 20 -1.16 20.90 10.80
N VAL A 21 -1.65 19.90 11.51
CA VAL A 21 -2.98 19.91 12.13
C VAL A 21 -2.82 20.23 13.61
N ALA A 22 -2.60 21.51 13.90
CA ALA A 22 -2.55 21.97 15.28
C ALA A 22 -3.91 21.77 15.98
N ALA A 23 -3.87 21.56 17.30
CA ALA A 23 -5.06 21.35 18.14
C ALA A 23 -6.03 22.55 18.17
N ASP A 24 -5.68 23.66 17.53
CA ASP A 24 -6.50 24.85 17.33
C ASP A 24 -6.97 25.06 15.87
N LYS A 25 -6.69 24.10 14.96
CA LYS A 25 -6.95 24.21 13.51
C LYS A 25 -7.79 23.07 12.94
N ARG A 26 -9.10 23.18 13.12
CA ARG A 26 -10.09 22.23 12.59
C ARG A 26 -10.33 22.43 11.10
N THR A 27 -10.35 21.35 10.32
CA THR A 27 -10.81 21.35 8.92
C THR A 27 -12.07 20.51 8.82
N ASN A 28 -13.09 20.96 8.08
CA ASN A 28 -14.32 20.22 7.81
C ASN A 28 -14.49 20.04 6.31
N ILE A 29 -15.04 18.90 5.87
CA ILE A 29 -15.50 18.70 4.49
C ILE A 29 -17.02 18.61 4.47
N VAL A 30 -17.64 19.41 3.60
CA VAL A 30 -19.10 19.42 3.40
C VAL A 30 -19.41 18.68 2.10
N PHE A 31 -19.97 17.48 2.25
CA PHE A 31 -20.56 16.70 1.16
C PHE A 31 -22.07 16.91 1.09
N GLY A 32 -22.65 16.69 -0.09
CA GLY A 32 -24.10 16.65 -0.26
C GLY A 32 -24.52 15.30 -0.79
N ALA A 33 -25.68 14.82 -0.37
CA ALA A 33 -26.28 13.60 -0.91
C ALA A 33 -26.60 13.75 -2.41
N ASN A 34 -26.91 14.97 -2.85
CA ASN A 34 -27.13 15.30 -4.25
C ASN A 34 -26.79 16.77 -4.54
N THR A 35 -27.03 17.22 -5.78
CA THR A 35 -27.20 18.65 -6.05
C THR A 35 -28.47 19.18 -5.38
N ASP A 36 -28.49 20.49 -5.13
CA ASP A 36 -29.69 21.20 -4.63
C ASP A 36 -30.25 20.68 -3.28
N VAL A 37 -29.40 20.07 -2.45
CA VAL A 37 -29.74 19.68 -1.06
C VAL A 37 -29.44 20.80 -0.04
N GLY A 38 -28.96 21.96 -0.52
CA GLY A 38 -28.59 23.08 0.34
C GLY A 38 -27.16 23.06 0.90
N LYS A 39 -26.19 22.42 0.23
CA LYS A 39 -24.79 22.42 0.67
C LYS A 39 -24.26 23.82 1.02
N THR A 40 -24.37 24.76 0.09
CA THR A 40 -23.87 26.14 0.28
C THR A 40 -24.64 26.89 1.37
N LEU A 41 -25.92 26.56 1.57
CA LEU A 41 -26.71 27.07 2.70
C LEU A 41 -26.13 26.61 4.03
N VAL A 42 -25.84 25.32 4.15
CA VAL A 42 -25.23 24.71 5.34
C VAL A 42 -23.82 25.26 5.56
N SER A 43 -22.99 25.36 4.51
CA SER A 43 -21.66 25.95 4.60
C SER A 43 -21.71 27.39 5.12
N ALA A 44 -22.57 28.26 4.58
CA ALA A 44 -22.66 29.65 5.03
C ALA A 44 -23.11 29.77 6.50
N GLY A 45 -24.07 28.94 6.92
CA GLY A 45 -24.51 28.88 8.33
C GLY A 45 -23.43 28.35 9.27
N LEU A 46 -22.70 27.31 8.86
CA LEU A 46 -21.59 26.76 9.62
C LEU A 46 -20.42 27.75 9.72
N VAL A 47 -20.08 28.45 8.62
CA VAL A 47 -19.10 29.54 8.62
C VAL A 47 -19.53 30.63 9.61
N ARG A 48 -20.81 31.04 9.60
CA ARG A 48 -21.35 32.05 10.53
C ARG A 48 -21.18 31.62 11.99
N ALA A 49 -21.50 30.38 12.31
CA ALA A 49 -21.36 29.84 13.66
C ALA A 49 -19.90 29.77 14.09
N ALA A 50 -19.01 29.26 13.23
CA ALA A 50 -17.59 29.13 13.51
C ALA A 50 -16.89 30.49 13.70
N LEU A 51 -17.34 31.55 13.00
CA LEU A 51 -16.81 32.91 13.14
C LEU A 51 -16.99 33.52 14.54
N ARG A 52 -17.84 32.93 15.40
CA ARG A 52 -17.99 33.37 16.80
C ARG A 52 -16.74 33.07 17.63
N ARG A 53 -16.03 31.99 17.29
CA ARG A 53 -14.86 31.49 18.04
C ARG A 53 -13.55 31.65 17.26
N ASN A 54 -13.58 31.43 15.95
CA ASN A 54 -12.37 31.26 15.14
C ASN A 54 -12.36 32.19 13.94
N THR A 55 -11.16 32.47 13.42
CA THR A 55 -11.06 32.92 12.02
C THR A 55 -11.49 31.76 11.12
N VAL A 56 -12.25 32.04 10.07
CA VAL A 56 -12.76 30.97 9.18
C VAL A 56 -12.18 31.13 7.78
N HIS A 57 -11.77 30.01 7.19
CA HIS A 57 -11.41 29.90 5.79
C HIS A 57 -12.39 29.00 5.05
N TYR A 58 -13.25 29.58 4.23
CA TYR A 58 -14.12 28.85 3.32
C TYR A 58 -13.39 28.59 2.00
N VAL A 59 -13.39 27.34 1.54
CA VAL A 59 -12.72 26.90 0.32
C VAL A 59 -13.71 26.12 -0.52
N LYS A 60 -13.87 26.52 -1.78
CA LYS A 60 -14.61 25.79 -2.80
C LYS A 60 -13.62 25.32 -3.86
N PRO A 61 -13.13 24.07 -3.81
CA PRO A 61 -12.09 23.64 -4.75
C PRO A 61 -12.58 23.67 -6.20
N LEU A 62 -13.79 23.20 -6.47
CA LEU A 62 -14.38 23.16 -7.81
C LEU A 62 -15.71 23.93 -7.84
N GLN A 63 -15.83 24.93 -8.71
CA GLN A 63 -17.06 25.71 -8.94
C GLN A 63 -17.47 25.66 -10.41
N CYS A 64 -18.73 25.37 -10.70
CA CYS A 64 -19.28 25.41 -12.06
C CYS A 64 -20.54 26.28 -12.10
N GLY A 65 -20.47 27.41 -12.80
CA GLY A 65 -21.49 28.45 -12.76
C GLY A 65 -21.63 29.10 -11.38
N GLY A 66 -22.30 30.25 -11.28
CA GLY A 66 -22.56 30.89 -9.99
C GLY A 66 -21.31 31.40 -9.26
N ASN A 67 -21.48 31.74 -7.97
CA ASN A 67 -20.41 32.27 -7.11
C ASN A 67 -20.70 31.96 -5.63
N ASP A 68 -20.37 30.74 -5.20
CA ASP A 68 -20.63 30.26 -3.83
C ASP A 68 -19.84 31.06 -2.78
N GLN A 69 -18.64 31.55 -3.14
CA GLN A 69 -17.82 32.41 -2.29
C GLN A 69 -18.53 33.71 -1.89
N GLU A 70 -19.18 34.38 -2.84
CA GLU A 70 -19.94 35.60 -2.56
C GLU A 70 -21.21 35.29 -1.75
N PHE A 71 -21.89 34.19 -2.05
CA PHE A 71 -23.04 33.72 -1.27
C PHE A 71 -22.67 33.52 0.20
N VAL A 72 -21.59 32.77 0.46
CA VAL A 72 -21.11 32.50 1.82
C VAL A 72 -20.70 33.79 2.52
N ARG A 73 -19.96 34.70 1.86
CA ARG A 73 -19.59 35.99 2.46
C ARG A 73 -20.79 36.81 2.88
N ARG A 74 -21.79 36.92 2.01
CA ARG A 74 -23.01 37.69 2.28
C ARG A 74 -23.72 37.19 3.53
N HIS A 75 -24.00 35.89 3.58
CA HIS A 75 -24.85 35.32 4.63
C HIS A 75 -24.09 35.00 5.93
N ALA A 76 -22.79 34.72 5.87
CA ALA A 76 -21.99 34.54 7.06
C ALA A 76 -21.78 35.84 7.84
N LEU A 77 -21.62 36.97 7.13
CA LEU A 77 -21.30 38.28 7.72
C LEU A 77 -22.52 39.18 7.97
N LEU A 78 -23.72 38.59 8.07
CA LEU A 78 -24.95 39.32 8.44
C LEU A 78 -24.80 39.97 9.81
N GLN A 79 -25.47 41.11 9.99
CA GLN A 79 -25.42 41.85 11.24
C GLN A 79 -26.11 41.10 12.41
N PRO A 80 -25.62 41.20 13.65
CA PRO A 80 -24.35 41.84 14.03
C PRO A 80 -23.16 41.05 13.46
N ARG A 81 -22.19 41.75 12.87
CA ARG A 81 -21.03 41.12 12.25
C ARG A 81 -20.25 40.30 13.29
N PRO A 82 -19.81 39.08 12.94
CA PRO A 82 -18.90 38.32 13.79
C PRO A 82 -17.59 39.08 14.05
N SER A 83 -16.96 38.80 15.20
CA SER A 83 -15.72 39.44 15.63
C SER A 83 -14.48 38.94 14.88
N ASN A 84 -14.50 37.70 14.38
CA ASN A 84 -13.37 37.09 13.67
C ASN A 84 -13.44 37.29 12.15
N ALA A 85 -12.31 37.10 11.48
CA ALA A 85 -12.17 37.30 10.05
C ALA A 85 -12.66 36.08 9.24
N LEU A 86 -13.22 36.36 8.06
CA LEU A 86 -13.58 35.36 7.05
C LEU A 86 -12.71 35.55 5.80
N SER A 87 -11.99 34.49 5.42
CA SER A 87 -11.47 34.31 4.06
C SER A 87 -12.39 33.34 3.33
N ALA A 88 -12.67 33.61 2.06
CA ALA A 88 -13.46 32.73 1.23
C ALA A 88 -12.81 32.71 -0.16
N GLU A 89 -12.61 31.54 -0.76
CA GLU A 89 -11.98 31.41 -2.07
C GLU A 89 -12.53 30.24 -2.90
N ILE A 90 -12.51 30.43 -4.21
CA ILE A 90 -12.76 29.38 -5.21
C ILE A 90 -11.40 29.07 -5.85
N LEU A 91 -11.00 27.79 -5.87
CA LEU A 91 -9.69 27.41 -6.41
C LEU A 91 -9.74 27.24 -7.93
N PHE A 92 -10.77 26.57 -8.43
CA PHE A 92 -10.98 26.35 -9.85
C PHE A 92 -12.43 26.62 -10.22
N GLN A 93 -12.63 27.47 -11.23
CA GLN A 93 -13.94 27.95 -11.66
C GLN A 93 -14.14 27.76 -13.16
N TRP A 94 -15.35 27.33 -13.50
CA TRP A 94 -15.90 27.29 -14.86
C TRP A 94 -17.19 28.10 -14.90
N ASP A 95 -17.47 28.75 -16.03
CA ASP A 95 -18.67 29.58 -16.22
C ASP A 95 -19.90 28.72 -16.51
N THR A 96 -19.70 27.56 -17.12
CA THR A 96 -20.75 26.63 -17.55
C THR A 96 -21.40 25.97 -16.32
N PRO A 97 -22.72 26.12 -16.10
CA PRO A 97 -23.43 25.56 -14.96
C PRO A 97 -23.74 24.07 -15.16
N THR A 98 -22.70 23.24 -15.21
CA THR A 98 -22.78 21.78 -15.35
C THR A 98 -21.83 21.12 -14.34
N SER A 99 -21.72 19.79 -14.36
CA SER A 99 -20.76 19.09 -13.50
C SER A 99 -19.30 19.37 -13.90
N PRO A 100 -18.33 19.31 -12.96
CA PRO A 100 -16.93 19.68 -13.22
C PRO A 100 -16.28 18.95 -14.41
N HIS A 101 -16.54 17.66 -14.59
CA HIS A 101 -15.98 16.90 -15.72
C HIS A 101 -16.47 17.39 -17.09
N ILE A 102 -17.71 17.86 -17.20
CA ILE A 102 -18.25 18.43 -18.44
C ILE A 102 -17.73 19.85 -18.63
N ALA A 103 -17.79 20.68 -17.58
CA ALA A 103 -17.37 22.08 -17.64
C ALA A 103 -15.89 22.22 -18.07
N SER A 104 -15.02 21.40 -17.46
CA SER A 104 -13.59 21.32 -17.82
C SER A 104 -13.35 20.97 -19.29
N ARG A 105 -14.16 20.08 -19.89
CA ARG A 105 -14.07 19.73 -21.32
C ARG A 105 -14.64 20.82 -22.22
N MET A 106 -15.85 21.29 -21.92
CA MET A 106 -16.55 22.28 -22.75
C MET A 106 -15.77 23.58 -22.87
N GLU A 107 -15.14 24.01 -21.77
CA GLU A 107 -14.34 25.23 -21.75
C GLU A 107 -12.86 24.98 -22.07
N ASN A 108 -12.46 23.73 -22.31
CA ASN A 108 -11.07 23.31 -22.52
C ASN A 108 -10.12 23.84 -21.43
N LYS A 109 -10.55 23.74 -20.17
CA LYS A 109 -9.84 24.15 -18.96
C LYS A 109 -9.66 22.91 -18.06
N PRO A 110 -8.73 21.99 -18.39
CA PRO A 110 -8.52 20.76 -17.62
C PRO A 110 -7.93 21.06 -16.25
N GLN A 111 -8.33 20.31 -15.23
CA GLN A 111 -7.68 20.28 -13.92
C GLN A 111 -7.51 18.83 -13.51
N SER A 112 -6.26 18.38 -13.35
CA SER A 112 -5.97 17.01 -12.89
C SER A 112 -6.22 16.89 -11.39
N ASP A 113 -6.49 15.66 -10.94
CA ASP A 113 -6.73 15.37 -9.52
C ASP A 113 -5.54 15.81 -8.65
N LYS A 114 -4.31 15.55 -9.14
CA LYS A 114 -3.06 15.97 -8.48
C LYS A 114 -3.01 17.49 -8.32
N HIS A 115 -3.33 18.25 -9.36
CA HIS A 115 -3.31 19.72 -9.30
C HIS A 115 -4.38 20.27 -8.36
N VAL A 116 -5.58 19.67 -8.35
CA VAL A 116 -6.64 20.06 -7.41
C VAL A 116 -6.20 19.83 -5.96
N MET A 117 -5.63 18.66 -5.66
CA MET A 117 -5.17 18.33 -4.31
C MET A 117 -3.93 19.13 -3.89
N GLU A 118 -3.02 19.47 -4.81
CA GLU A 118 -1.92 20.40 -4.54
C GLU A 118 -2.42 21.79 -4.14
N ALA A 119 -3.45 22.31 -4.82
CA ALA A 119 -4.07 23.58 -4.47
C ALA A 119 -4.77 23.53 -3.10
N VAL A 120 -5.54 22.48 -2.82
CA VAL A 120 -6.18 22.29 -1.50
C VAL A 120 -5.13 22.19 -0.39
N ASN A 121 -4.07 21.40 -0.60
CA ASN A 121 -2.99 21.27 0.38
C ASN A 121 -2.27 22.60 0.61
N LYS A 122 -2.03 23.40 -0.43
CA LYS A 122 -1.46 24.74 -0.29
C LYS A 122 -2.30 25.62 0.63
N VAL A 123 -3.62 25.60 0.47
CA VAL A 123 -4.54 26.35 1.33
C VAL A 123 -4.46 25.87 2.78
N LEU A 124 -4.43 24.56 2.99
CA LEU A 124 -4.31 23.99 4.34
C LEU A 124 -2.97 24.40 4.99
N VAL A 125 -1.86 24.35 4.26
CA VAL A 125 -0.54 24.83 4.74
C VAL A 125 -0.58 26.32 5.10
N GLU A 126 -1.23 27.15 4.28
CA GLU A 126 -1.37 28.58 4.56
C GLU A 126 -2.20 28.83 5.82
N THR A 127 -3.31 28.11 6.00
CA THR A 127 -4.13 28.15 7.23
C THR A 127 -3.32 27.71 8.45
N THR A 128 -2.55 26.63 8.32
CA THR A 128 -1.64 26.13 9.36
C THR A 128 -0.64 27.18 9.83
N ASN A 129 -0.17 28.07 8.95
CA ASN A 129 0.81 29.09 9.32
C ASN A 129 0.20 30.35 9.94
N ARG A 130 -1.13 30.46 10.01
CA ARG A 130 -1.81 31.59 10.66
C ARG A 130 -1.75 31.47 12.19
N SER A 131 -1.68 32.62 12.86
CA SER A 131 -1.72 32.73 14.31
C SER A 131 -3.16 32.70 14.83
N GLY A 132 -3.37 32.02 15.96
CA GLY A 132 -4.68 31.87 16.59
C GLY A 132 -5.53 30.75 15.97
N PRO A 133 -6.71 30.48 16.55
CA PRO A 133 -7.54 29.37 16.14
C PRO A 133 -8.20 29.66 14.78
N VAL A 134 -8.12 28.68 13.89
CA VAL A 134 -8.67 28.78 12.52
C VAL A 134 -9.52 27.56 12.21
N THR A 135 -10.68 27.78 11.61
CA THR A 135 -11.49 26.70 11.04
C THR A 135 -11.49 26.78 9.53
N THR A 136 -11.12 25.69 8.85
CA THR A 136 -11.28 25.55 7.40
C THR A 136 -12.55 24.78 7.10
N ILE A 137 -13.31 25.23 6.10
CA ILE A 137 -14.51 24.54 5.60
C ILE A 137 -14.32 24.34 4.09
N ILE A 138 -14.17 23.08 3.68
CA ILE A 138 -14.03 22.68 2.29
C ILE A 138 -15.40 22.22 1.79
N GLU A 139 -15.99 22.98 0.87
CA GLU A 139 -17.26 22.60 0.25
C GLU A 139 -17.02 21.86 -1.06
N THR A 140 -17.58 20.65 -1.19
CA THR A 140 -17.51 19.86 -2.42
C THR A 140 -18.48 20.36 -3.50
N ALA A 141 -18.33 19.89 -4.73
CA ALA A 141 -19.23 20.20 -5.85
C ALA A 141 -20.22 19.05 -6.10
N GLY A 142 -21.50 19.33 -6.35
CA GLY A 142 -22.47 18.26 -6.63
C GLY A 142 -22.69 17.31 -5.44
N GLY A 143 -22.97 16.03 -5.72
CA GLY A 143 -23.12 14.97 -4.71
C GLY A 143 -21.83 14.22 -4.41
N VAL A 144 -21.85 13.32 -3.41
CA VAL A 144 -20.70 12.49 -2.98
C VAL A 144 -19.92 11.86 -4.14
N LEU A 145 -20.64 11.22 -5.07
CA LEU A 145 -20.04 10.52 -6.22
C LEU A 145 -20.09 11.33 -7.52
N SER A 146 -20.29 12.65 -7.44
CA SER A 146 -20.19 13.50 -8.62
C SER A 146 -18.76 13.50 -9.17
N PRO A 147 -18.57 13.45 -10.50
CA PRO A 147 -17.25 13.49 -11.12
C PRO A 147 -16.43 14.72 -10.69
N SER A 148 -15.12 14.51 -10.48
CA SER A 148 -14.12 15.58 -10.39
C SER A 148 -13.99 16.31 -11.74
N ALA A 149 -13.15 17.35 -11.79
CA ALA A 149 -12.76 17.93 -13.07
C ALA A 149 -12.04 16.86 -13.91
N SER A 150 -12.28 16.86 -15.23
CA SER A 150 -11.60 15.91 -16.10
C SER A 150 -10.34 16.53 -16.69
N SER A 151 -9.36 15.69 -16.97
CA SER A 151 -8.05 16.12 -17.47
C SER A 151 -7.42 15.04 -18.33
N PRO A 152 -6.68 15.40 -19.39
CA PRO A 152 -5.83 14.44 -20.11
C PRO A 152 -4.64 13.97 -19.27
N ASN A 153 -4.29 14.70 -18.20
CA ASN A 153 -3.20 14.33 -17.28
C ASN A 153 -3.65 13.34 -16.19
N ASN A 154 -4.94 12.97 -16.16
CA ASN A 154 -5.47 11.93 -15.29
C ASN A 154 -5.31 10.57 -15.99
N THR A 155 -4.13 9.97 -15.86
CA THR A 155 -3.67 8.84 -16.70
C THR A 155 -3.70 7.48 -16.01
N SER A 156 -3.98 7.39 -14.71
CA SER A 156 -3.99 6.10 -14.02
C SER A 156 -5.25 5.27 -14.33
N ALA A 157 -5.16 3.96 -14.18
CA ALA A 157 -6.24 3.01 -14.50
C ALA A 157 -7.54 3.22 -13.70
N ARG A 158 -7.49 3.96 -12.59
CA ARG A 158 -8.67 4.30 -11.77
C ARG A 158 -9.59 5.33 -12.43
N HIS A 159 -9.11 6.07 -13.43
CA HIS A 159 -9.87 7.17 -14.01
C HIS A 159 -10.85 6.65 -15.07
N ALA A 160 -12.08 7.15 -15.00
CA ALA A 160 -13.04 6.99 -16.09
C ALA A 160 -12.63 7.91 -17.25
N THR A 161 -12.19 7.34 -18.38
CA THR A 161 -11.70 8.07 -19.55
C THR A 161 -12.79 8.23 -20.62
N SER A 162 -12.79 9.36 -21.33
CA SER A 162 -13.60 9.56 -22.54
C SER A 162 -12.85 9.13 -23.80
N GLU A 163 -13.54 9.08 -24.96
CA GLU A 163 -12.93 8.88 -26.28
C GLU A 163 -11.81 9.89 -26.59
N THR A 164 -11.89 11.08 -25.99
CA THR A 164 -10.87 12.14 -26.11
C THR A 164 -9.66 11.93 -25.19
N GLY A 165 -9.64 10.88 -24.36
CA GLY A 165 -8.57 10.57 -23.41
C GLY A 165 -8.61 11.36 -22.09
N TRP A 166 -9.73 12.02 -21.75
CA TRP A 166 -9.83 12.83 -20.52
C TRP A 166 -10.40 12.01 -19.37
N GLY A 167 -9.59 11.78 -18.33
CA GLY A 167 -9.94 11.01 -17.14
C GLY A 167 -10.52 11.85 -16.00
N TRP A 168 -11.39 11.25 -15.18
CA TRP A 168 -11.90 11.79 -13.91
C TRP A 168 -12.17 10.67 -12.89
N ILE A 169 -12.32 11.03 -11.62
CA ILE A 169 -12.76 10.14 -10.53
C ILE A 169 -13.94 10.76 -9.76
N PRO A 170 -14.72 9.96 -9.00
CA PRO A 170 -15.69 10.51 -8.05
C PRO A 170 -15.03 11.46 -7.04
N GLN A 171 -15.72 12.52 -6.63
CA GLN A 171 -15.15 13.48 -5.66
C GLN A 171 -14.84 12.87 -4.30
N ALA A 172 -15.60 11.87 -3.86
CA ALA A 172 -15.25 11.11 -2.66
C ALA A 172 -13.92 10.34 -2.79
N ASP A 173 -13.46 10.00 -3.99
CA ASP A 173 -12.13 9.42 -4.21
C ASP A 173 -11.05 10.53 -4.28
N LEU A 174 -11.39 11.69 -4.87
CA LEU A 174 -10.49 12.85 -4.98
C LEU A 174 -10.00 13.34 -3.61
N TYR A 175 -10.89 13.43 -2.63
CA TYR A 175 -10.57 13.97 -1.30
C TYR A 175 -10.14 12.91 -0.27
N GLN A 176 -9.95 11.63 -0.66
CA GLN A 176 -9.43 10.60 0.25
C GLN A 176 -8.09 10.95 0.92
N PRO A 177 -7.16 11.71 0.29
CA PRO A 177 -5.94 12.13 0.98
C PRO A 177 -6.18 13.03 2.20
N LEU A 178 -7.42 13.49 2.42
CA LEU A 178 -7.81 14.29 3.59
C LEU A 178 -8.41 13.47 4.75
N LEU A 179 -8.49 12.14 4.62
CA LEU A 179 -9.06 11.24 5.62
C LEU A 179 -8.40 11.32 7.01
N GLY A 180 -9.13 10.77 7.98
CA GLY A 180 -8.74 10.66 9.39
C GLY A 180 -9.18 11.88 10.19
N GLN A 181 -8.43 12.98 10.17
CA GLN A 181 -8.64 14.11 11.09
C GLN A 181 -9.67 15.18 10.67
N THR A 182 -10.43 14.93 9.61
CA THR A 182 -11.28 15.95 8.99
C THR A 182 -12.76 15.56 9.17
N PRO A 183 -13.47 16.14 10.16
CA PRO A 183 -14.91 15.93 10.31
C PRO A 183 -15.66 16.11 9.00
N VAL A 184 -16.48 15.13 8.65
CA VAL A 184 -17.35 15.20 7.48
C VAL A 184 -18.77 15.56 7.88
N VAL A 185 -19.30 16.59 7.21
CA VAL A 185 -20.71 16.96 7.26
C VAL A 185 -21.37 16.48 5.97
N LEU A 186 -22.33 15.57 6.09
CA LEU A 186 -23.17 15.14 4.97
C LEU A 186 -24.50 15.91 5.00
N VAL A 187 -24.71 16.74 3.99
CA VAL A 187 -26.01 17.41 3.78
C VAL A 187 -26.94 16.44 3.05
N GLY A 188 -27.90 15.88 3.79
CA GLY A 188 -28.91 14.96 3.31
C GLY A 188 -30.03 15.66 2.54
N ASP A 189 -30.90 14.87 1.92
CA ASP A 189 -32.06 15.38 1.20
C ASP A 189 -33.32 15.27 2.06
N GLY A 190 -33.89 16.42 2.41
CA GLY A 190 -35.13 16.52 3.19
C GLY A 190 -36.39 16.20 2.39
N ARG A 191 -36.33 16.08 1.06
CA ARG A 191 -37.50 15.90 0.18
C ARG A 191 -37.95 14.43 0.13
N LEU A 192 -39.06 14.18 -0.57
CA LEU A 192 -39.53 12.82 -0.85
C LEU A 192 -38.46 12.01 -1.61
N GLY A 193 -38.21 10.78 -1.16
CA GLY A 193 -37.11 9.93 -1.67
C GLY A 193 -35.74 10.26 -1.07
N GLY A 194 -35.63 11.35 -0.30
CA GLY A 194 -34.38 11.85 0.25
C GLY A 194 -33.74 10.95 1.32
N ILE A 195 -34.52 10.15 2.05
CA ILE A 195 -34.03 9.10 2.95
C ILE A 195 -33.06 8.17 2.21
N SER A 196 -33.49 7.59 1.09
CA SER A 196 -32.68 6.64 0.32
C SER A 196 -31.44 7.32 -0.27
N ALA A 197 -31.60 8.51 -0.85
CA ALA A 197 -30.49 9.25 -1.44
C ALA A 197 -29.41 9.59 -0.40
N THR A 198 -29.85 9.95 0.81
CA THR A 198 -28.95 10.27 1.93
C THR A 198 -28.22 9.03 2.43
N LEU A 199 -28.92 7.90 2.63
CA LEU A 199 -28.29 6.65 3.09
C LEU A 199 -27.30 6.10 2.06
N SER A 200 -27.64 6.09 0.77
CA SER A 200 -26.71 5.64 -0.28
C SER A 200 -25.46 6.52 -0.35
N SER A 201 -25.60 7.82 -0.09
CA SER A 201 -24.47 8.76 -0.03
C SER A 201 -23.61 8.53 1.22
N LEU A 202 -24.24 8.26 2.37
CA LEU A 202 -23.55 7.89 3.60
C LEU A 202 -22.75 6.61 3.42
N GLU A 203 -23.36 5.53 2.91
CA GLU A 203 -22.66 4.26 2.62
C GLU A 203 -21.50 4.45 1.65
N SER A 204 -21.67 5.31 0.64
CA SER A 204 -20.61 5.63 -0.34
C SER A 204 -19.41 6.35 0.27
N LEU A 205 -19.62 7.14 1.32
CA LEU A 205 -18.55 7.78 2.10
C LEU A 205 -17.90 6.77 3.06
N LEU A 206 -18.70 5.98 3.77
CA LEU A 206 -18.22 4.99 4.74
C LEU A 206 -17.32 3.93 4.08
N ILE A 207 -17.71 3.41 2.91
CA ILE A 207 -16.91 2.41 2.19
C ILE A 207 -15.56 2.97 1.70
N ARG A 208 -15.42 4.30 1.62
CA ARG A 208 -14.18 5.01 1.27
C ARG A 208 -13.35 5.40 2.48
N GLY A 209 -13.80 5.05 3.69
CA GLY A 209 -13.10 5.30 4.95
C GLY A 209 -13.39 6.66 5.59
N TYR A 210 -14.40 7.42 5.13
CA TYR A 210 -14.75 8.69 5.75
C TYR A 210 -15.51 8.51 7.07
N ASP A 211 -15.09 9.28 8.08
CA ASP A 211 -15.83 9.45 9.32
C ASP A 211 -16.88 10.56 9.16
N VAL A 212 -18.12 10.18 8.88
CA VAL A 212 -19.26 11.13 8.80
C VAL A 212 -19.71 11.53 10.19
N THR A 213 -19.21 12.68 10.65
CA THR A 213 -19.47 13.21 12.00
C THR A 213 -20.91 13.70 12.14
N ALA A 214 -21.42 14.43 11.14
CA ALA A 214 -22.76 15.02 11.20
C ALA A 214 -23.54 14.84 9.90
N LEU A 215 -24.83 14.57 10.04
CA LEU A 215 -25.80 14.50 8.96
C LEU A 215 -26.82 15.64 9.15
N VAL A 216 -26.93 16.53 8.16
CA VAL A 216 -27.77 17.72 8.24
C VAL A 216 -28.86 17.65 7.17
N LEU A 217 -30.12 17.79 7.55
CA LEU A 217 -31.24 17.93 6.60
C LEU A 217 -31.95 19.28 6.80
N LEU A 218 -32.37 19.89 5.69
CA LEU A 218 -33.35 20.98 5.73
C LEU A 218 -34.75 20.37 5.91
N GLU A 219 -35.53 20.93 6.83
CA GLU A 219 -36.91 20.52 7.08
C GLU A 219 -37.77 20.75 5.84
N THR A 220 -38.66 19.79 5.64
CA THR A 220 -39.73 19.83 4.66
C THR A 220 -40.98 19.23 5.32
N ASP A 221 -42.05 19.03 4.55
CA ASP A 221 -43.25 18.35 5.03
C ASP A 221 -43.04 16.84 5.33
N TYR A 222 -41.81 16.32 5.16
CA TYR A 222 -41.43 14.93 5.41
C TYR A 222 -40.52 14.79 6.64
N ASP A 223 -40.84 13.85 7.54
CA ASP A 223 -40.03 13.56 8.74
C ASP A 223 -38.83 12.63 8.45
N ASN A 224 -37.99 13.02 7.48
CA ASN A 224 -36.80 12.26 7.09
C ASN A 224 -35.77 12.20 8.24
N VAL A 225 -35.72 13.22 9.10
CA VAL A 225 -34.78 13.31 10.23
C VAL A 225 -35.04 12.19 11.24
N SER A 226 -36.30 11.92 11.61
CA SER A 226 -36.62 10.82 12.53
C SER A 226 -36.21 9.47 11.96
N ALA A 227 -36.41 9.25 10.65
CA ALA A 227 -35.97 8.02 9.99
C ALA A 227 -34.44 7.86 10.02
N MET A 228 -33.68 8.95 9.79
CA MET A 228 -32.23 8.94 9.90
C MET A 228 -31.77 8.65 11.34
N ARG A 229 -32.38 9.29 12.34
CA ARG A 229 -32.08 9.06 13.77
C ARG A 229 -32.35 7.62 14.18
N GLU A 230 -33.47 7.07 13.73
CA GLU A 230 -33.81 5.69 13.98
C GLU A 230 -32.78 4.75 13.35
N TYR A 231 -32.39 4.98 12.09
CA TYR A 231 -31.38 4.19 11.39
C TYR A 231 -30.04 4.17 12.14
N VAL A 232 -29.50 5.33 12.51
CA VAL A 232 -28.21 5.40 13.21
C VAL A 232 -28.29 4.83 14.64
N SER A 233 -29.45 4.93 15.30
CA SER A 233 -29.66 4.35 16.65
C SER A 233 -29.70 2.82 16.67
N ARG A 234 -30.08 2.17 15.56
CA ARG A 234 -30.24 0.71 15.45
C ARG A 234 -28.92 -0.08 15.43
N GLY A 235 -27.77 0.59 15.53
CA GLY A 235 -26.53 -0.09 15.86
C GLY A 235 -25.51 -0.21 14.72
N HIS A 236 -25.49 0.72 13.78
CA HIS A 236 -24.27 1.00 13.02
C HIS A 236 -23.24 1.66 13.94
N LYS A 237 -22.79 0.94 14.97
CA LYS A 237 -21.65 1.28 15.81
C LYS A 237 -20.36 1.05 15.03
N LEU A 238 -20.29 1.62 13.82
CA LEU A 238 -19.06 1.76 13.08
C LEU A 238 -18.18 2.64 13.98
N ARG A 239 -17.05 2.09 14.41
CA ARG A 239 -16.08 2.88 15.15
C ARG A 239 -15.55 3.93 14.17
N ALA A 240 -15.61 5.20 14.57
CA ALA A 240 -14.78 6.22 13.97
C ALA A 240 -13.32 5.89 14.24
N GLY A 241 -12.38 6.46 13.48
CA GLY A 241 -10.94 6.22 13.64
C GLY A 241 -10.39 6.53 15.05
N ASN A 242 -11.17 7.21 15.89
CA ASN A 242 -10.86 7.57 17.27
C ASN A 242 -11.32 6.53 18.33
N GLY A 243 -12.04 5.48 17.95
CA GLY A 243 -12.57 4.49 18.88
C GLY A 243 -13.96 4.81 19.46
N GLU A 244 -14.52 5.99 19.18
CA GLU A 244 -15.93 6.30 19.41
C GLU A 244 -16.81 5.69 18.31
N THR A 245 -18.12 5.58 18.55
CA THR A 245 -19.06 5.14 17.52
C THR A 245 -19.55 6.33 16.71
N LEU A 246 -19.56 6.22 15.37
CA LEU A 246 -20.28 7.17 14.52
C LEU A 246 -21.72 7.32 15.01
N PHE A 247 -22.19 8.58 15.05
CA PHE A 247 -23.52 8.94 15.54
C PHE A 247 -23.82 8.47 16.98
N SER A 248 -22.82 8.45 17.87
CA SER A 248 -22.94 8.04 19.29
C SER A 248 -24.12 8.69 20.03
N ASN A 249 -24.42 9.94 19.68
CA ASN A 249 -25.65 10.64 20.06
C ASN A 249 -26.42 11.08 18.81
N PRO A 250 -27.46 10.34 18.38
CA PRO A 250 -28.22 10.64 17.17
C PRO A 250 -28.87 12.03 17.15
N ASN A 251 -29.22 12.59 18.31
CA ASN A 251 -29.86 13.90 18.38
C ASN A 251 -28.89 15.06 18.10
N ASP A 252 -27.61 14.85 18.43
CA ASP A 252 -26.53 15.82 18.20
C ASP A 252 -25.82 15.58 16.86
N SER A 253 -25.84 14.37 16.32
CA SER A 253 -25.16 14.03 15.07
C SER A 253 -26.07 14.00 13.84
N VAL A 254 -27.39 13.87 14.01
CA VAL A 254 -28.40 14.01 12.95
C VAL A 254 -29.25 15.25 13.22
N MET A 255 -28.92 16.33 12.52
CA MET A 255 -29.48 17.65 12.74
C MET A 255 -30.55 18.03 11.71
N SER A 256 -31.62 18.62 12.24
CA SER A 256 -32.71 19.23 11.47
C SER A 256 -32.53 20.74 11.45
N LEU A 257 -32.49 21.33 10.25
CA LEU A 257 -32.51 22.77 10.07
C LEU A 257 -33.90 23.23 9.65
N PRO A 258 -34.42 24.37 10.14
CA PRO A 258 -35.72 24.89 9.73
C PRO A 258 -35.86 25.00 8.21
N ALA A 259 -37.07 24.80 7.69
CA ALA A 259 -37.36 24.93 6.26
C ALA A 259 -36.94 26.33 5.76
N ILE A 260 -36.38 26.39 4.55
CA ILE A 260 -36.10 27.67 3.90
C ILE A 260 -37.43 28.34 3.50
N PRO A 261 -37.49 29.68 3.43
CA PRO A 261 -38.67 30.38 2.95
C PRO A 261 -39.10 29.88 1.57
N SER A 262 -40.38 29.54 1.43
CA SER A 262 -40.95 29.05 0.15
C SER A 262 -41.13 30.18 -0.88
N ASP A 263 -41.28 31.42 -0.41
CA ASP A 263 -41.31 32.60 -1.26
C ASP A 263 -39.86 33.07 -1.53
N PRO A 264 -39.38 33.01 -2.78
CA PRO A 264 -38.03 33.45 -3.14
C PRO A 264 -37.79 34.95 -2.97
N GLN A 265 -38.85 35.75 -2.73
CA GLN A 265 -38.73 37.17 -2.39
C GLN A 265 -38.33 37.40 -0.93
N VAL A 266 -38.55 36.41 -0.04
CA VAL A 266 -38.13 36.52 1.36
C VAL A 266 -36.61 36.32 1.43
N PRO A 267 -35.85 37.34 1.88
CA PRO A 267 -34.40 37.23 1.94
C PRO A 267 -33.98 36.13 2.91
N LEU A 268 -33.03 35.29 2.49
CA LEU A 268 -32.41 34.31 3.39
C LEU A 268 -31.74 34.95 4.62
N ASP A 269 -31.47 36.25 4.56
CA ASP A 269 -30.92 37.04 5.66
C ASP A 269 -31.82 36.97 6.92
N GLU A 270 -33.15 36.96 6.73
CA GLU A 270 -34.12 36.79 7.83
C GLU A 270 -34.12 35.36 8.37
N TRP A 271 -34.00 34.37 7.49
CA TRP A 271 -33.92 32.96 7.86
C TRP A 271 -32.67 32.68 8.71
N TYR A 272 -31.48 33.06 8.24
CA TYR A 272 -30.23 33.01 9.02
C TYR A 272 -30.26 33.89 10.28
N GLY A 273 -31.08 34.94 10.27
CA GLY A 273 -31.30 35.85 11.37
C GLY A 273 -32.17 35.28 12.50
N SER A 274 -32.96 34.25 12.23
CA SER A 274 -33.86 33.64 13.22
C SER A 274 -33.10 32.90 14.33
N ASP A 275 -33.61 32.95 15.56
CA ASP A 275 -32.99 32.29 16.71
C ASP A 275 -32.93 30.76 16.54
N ALA A 276 -33.97 30.17 15.92
CA ALA A 276 -34.03 28.75 15.64
C ALA A 276 -32.91 28.28 14.69
N VAL A 277 -32.64 29.02 13.61
CA VAL A 277 -31.56 28.67 12.66
C VAL A 277 -30.18 28.91 13.28
N LYS A 278 -30.00 30.02 14.00
CA LYS A 278 -28.74 30.32 14.70
C LYS A 278 -28.40 29.22 15.70
N GLU A 279 -29.31 28.88 16.60
CA GLU A 279 -29.10 27.86 17.63
C GLU A 279 -28.69 26.51 17.02
N ARG A 280 -29.29 26.11 15.89
CA ARG A 280 -28.97 24.85 15.22
C ARG A 280 -27.57 24.85 14.61
N PHE A 281 -27.17 25.92 13.93
CA PHE A 281 -25.80 26.02 13.38
C PHE A 281 -24.75 26.16 14.48
N GLU A 282 -25.05 26.88 15.57
CA GLU A 282 -24.17 26.98 16.73
C GLU A 282 -23.96 25.61 17.39
N ARG A 283 -25.05 24.84 17.60
CA ARG A 283 -24.98 23.46 18.10
C ARG A 283 -24.20 22.54 17.16
N LEU A 284 -24.39 22.67 15.84
CA LEU A 284 -23.63 21.90 14.85
C LEU A 284 -22.13 22.18 14.96
N ASP A 285 -21.77 23.45 15.02
CA ASP A 285 -20.38 23.89 15.13
C ASP A 285 -19.73 23.43 16.45
N ASP A 286 -20.45 23.53 17.57
CA ASP A 286 -20.04 23.02 18.88
C ASP A 286 -19.81 21.51 18.85
N PHE A 287 -20.75 20.75 18.29
CA PHE A 287 -20.64 19.30 18.18
C PHE A 287 -19.44 18.86 17.33
N LEU A 288 -19.25 19.50 16.17
CA LEU A 288 -18.08 19.25 15.31
C LEU A 288 -16.77 19.60 16.01
N GLN A 289 -16.76 20.65 16.85
CA GLN A 289 -15.57 21.05 17.61
C GLN A 289 -15.23 20.00 18.67
N GLN A 290 -16.22 19.57 19.45
CA GLN A 290 -16.06 18.57 20.49
C GLN A 290 -15.64 17.21 19.93
N SER A 291 -16.27 16.77 18.84
CA SER A 291 -15.91 15.50 18.18
C SER A 291 -14.48 15.52 17.65
N TRP A 292 -14.05 16.64 17.04
CA TRP A 292 -12.68 16.80 16.56
C TRP A 292 -11.65 16.85 17.69
N GLU A 293 -11.93 17.59 18.78
CA GLU A 293 -11.06 17.63 19.96
C GLU A 293 -10.93 16.25 20.62
N GLY A 294 -12.04 15.53 20.75
CA GLY A 294 -12.05 14.15 21.25
C GLY A 294 -11.20 13.22 20.38
N GLN A 295 -11.39 13.26 19.06
CA GLN A 295 -10.57 12.50 18.12
C GLN A 295 -9.07 12.81 18.25
N LEU A 296 -8.70 14.08 18.42
CA LEU A 296 -7.29 14.45 18.58
C LEU A 296 -6.69 13.87 19.87
N LEU A 297 -7.45 13.91 20.98
CA LEU A 297 -7.03 13.31 22.25
C LEU A 297 -6.85 11.79 22.13
N ASP A 298 -7.77 11.11 21.45
CA ASP A 298 -7.68 9.67 21.22
C ASP A 298 -6.43 9.34 20.40
N LEU A 299 -6.20 10.04 19.28
CA LEU A 299 -5.03 9.87 18.42
C LEU A 299 -3.71 10.11 19.18
N GLN A 300 -3.64 11.11 20.05
CA GLN A 300 -2.46 11.36 20.88
C GLN A 300 -2.16 10.20 21.84
N SER A 301 -3.19 9.51 22.34
CA SER A 301 -3.02 8.38 23.25
C SER A 301 -2.62 7.08 22.55
N LEU A 302 -2.93 6.92 21.25
CA LEU A 302 -2.76 5.66 20.52
C LEU A 302 -1.33 5.09 20.55
N ARG A 303 -0.30 5.94 20.52
CA ARG A 303 1.10 5.46 20.59
C ARG A 303 1.41 4.84 21.94
N CYS A 304 1.00 5.50 23.02
CA CYS A 304 1.20 5.02 24.38
C CYS A 304 0.40 3.75 24.63
N THR A 305 -0.90 3.77 24.30
CA THR A 305 -1.77 2.59 24.42
C THR A 305 -1.26 1.44 23.57
N GLY A 306 -0.89 1.70 22.31
CA GLY A 306 -0.34 0.71 21.39
C GLY A 306 0.90 0.02 21.96
N ARG A 307 1.85 0.78 22.52
CA ARG A 307 3.04 0.21 23.18
C ARG A 307 2.72 -0.62 24.42
N GLN A 308 1.63 -0.30 25.13
CA GLN A 308 1.22 -1.05 26.31
C GLN A 308 0.48 -2.36 25.97
N VAL A 309 -0.30 -2.38 24.88
CA VAL A 309 -1.24 -3.47 24.60
C VAL A 309 -0.87 -4.34 23.39
N LEU A 310 -0.05 -3.83 22.46
CA LEU A 310 0.32 -4.55 21.25
C LEU A 310 1.64 -5.29 21.43
N TRP A 311 1.71 -6.49 20.87
CA TRP A 311 2.95 -7.22 20.66
C TRP A 311 3.26 -7.22 19.15
N TRP A 312 4.07 -6.25 18.71
CA TRP A 312 4.45 -6.15 17.31
C TRP A 312 5.36 -7.31 16.87
N PRO A 313 5.12 -7.91 15.69
CA PRO A 313 6.00 -8.92 15.11
C PRO A 313 7.35 -8.29 14.74
N PHE A 314 8.42 -9.09 14.76
CA PHE A 314 9.78 -8.68 14.37
C PHE A 314 10.28 -7.39 15.04
N THR A 315 9.83 -7.12 16.27
CA THR A 315 10.16 -5.88 17.00
C THR A 315 10.71 -6.22 18.38
N GLN A 316 11.91 -5.75 18.70
CA GLN A 316 12.46 -5.82 20.05
C GLN A 316 11.86 -4.71 20.92
N HIS A 317 10.86 -5.04 21.74
CA HIS A 317 10.10 -4.07 22.53
C HIS A 317 10.96 -3.27 23.52
N SER A 318 12.08 -3.81 23.99
CA SER A 318 13.03 -3.08 24.85
C SER A 318 13.78 -1.93 24.14
N GLN A 319 13.82 -1.93 22.81
CA GLN A 319 14.39 -0.86 21.99
C GLN A 319 13.35 0.24 21.68
N VAL A 320 12.05 -0.05 21.84
CA VAL A 320 10.95 0.91 21.66
C VAL A 320 10.58 1.53 23.02
N GLN A 321 11.44 2.42 23.50
CA GLN A 321 11.33 2.99 24.86
C GLN A 321 10.49 4.27 24.93
N ARG A 322 10.22 4.93 23.80
CA ARG A 322 9.52 6.20 23.73
C ARG A 322 8.38 6.13 22.72
N ASP A 323 7.26 6.79 23.05
CA ASP A 323 6.07 6.79 22.19
C ASP A 323 6.36 7.40 20.82
N ASN A 324 7.25 8.40 20.74
CA ASN A 324 7.65 9.03 19.47
C ASN A 324 8.50 8.13 18.54
N GLN A 325 8.89 6.93 18.97
CA GLN A 325 9.49 5.91 18.11
C GLN A 325 8.41 5.09 17.36
N VAL A 326 7.16 5.16 17.80
CA VAL A 326 6.02 4.49 17.16
C VAL A 326 5.42 5.42 16.11
N ALA A 327 5.42 4.98 14.85
CA ALA A 327 4.74 5.70 13.78
C ALA A 327 3.22 5.63 14.01
N LEU A 328 2.55 6.78 13.99
CA LEU A 328 1.09 6.86 14.08
C LEU A 328 0.53 7.07 12.66
N VAL A 329 0.14 5.97 12.02
CA VAL A 329 -0.52 6.01 10.71
C VAL A 329 -2.01 6.14 10.93
N ASP A 330 -2.60 7.24 10.46
CA ASP A 330 -4.01 7.58 10.67
C ASP A 330 -4.87 7.13 9.48
N SER A 331 -4.35 7.29 8.27
CA SER A 331 -4.98 6.79 7.04
C SER A 331 -3.93 6.56 5.96
N ALA A 332 -4.33 5.97 4.84
CA ALA A 332 -3.49 5.81 3.67
C ALA A 332 -4.34 5.94 2.40
N SER A 333 -3.76 6.51 1.35
CA SER A 333 -4.42 6.67 0.05
C SER A 333 -3.39 6.67 -1.07
N GLN A 334 -3.66 5.97 -2.16
CA GLN A 334 -2.72 5.83 -3.27
C GLN A 334 -1.38 5.26 -2.77
N ASN A 335 -0.25 5.90 -3.03
CA ASN A 335 1.05 5.43 -2.53
C ASN A 335 1.53 6.21 -1.29
N ASP A 336 0.61 6.86 -0.59
CA ASP A 336 0.92 7.73 0.54
C ASP A 336 0.27 7.23 1.83
N LEU A 337 1.05 7.25 2.91
CA LEU A 337 0.60 7.11 4.28
C LEU A 337 0.38 8.50 4.86
N ASN A 338 -0.76 8.74 5.50
CA ASN A 338 -1.00 9.92 6.32
C ASN A 338 -0.51 9.62 7.74
N VAL A 339 0.71 10.04 8.02
CA VAL A 339 1.38 9.82 9.31
C VAL A 339 1.23 11.05 10.18
N LEU A 340 0.87 10.86 11.44
CA LEU A 340 0.84 11.89 12.45
C LEU A 340 2.18 11.92 13.18
N VAL A 341 2.85 13.07 13.17
CA VAL A 341 4.14 13.30 13.83
C VAL A 341 4.00 14.36 14.91
N ASP A 342 4.93 14.41 15.87
CA ASP A 342 4.91 15.47 16.88
C ASP A 342 5.32 16.79 16.24
N GLY A 343 4.57 17.85 16.51
CA GLY A 343 4.85 19.19 16.06
C GLY A 343 6.07 19.80 16.72
N THR A 344 6.55 20.92 16.19
CA THR A 344 7.76 21.59 16.69
C THR A 344 7.65 22.05 18.14
N ASP A 345 6.43 22.24 18.64
CA ASP A 345 6.14 22.61 20.03
C ASP A 345 6.08 21.39 20.98
N GLY A 346 6.06 20.17 20.43
CA GLY A 346 5.91 18.92 21.19
C GLY A 346 4.51 18.71 21.78
N ILE A 347 3.53 19.54 21.43
CA ILE A 347 2.18 19.54 21.99
C ILE A 347 1.15 19.20 20.90
N CYS A 348 1.35 19.68 19.67
CA CYS A 348 0.46 19.42 18.54
C CYS A 348 0.89 18.18 17.75
N LEU A 349 -0.08 17.51 17.08
CA LEU A 349 0.24 16.53 16.05
C LEU A 349 0.28 17.22 14.68
N GLU A 350 1.17 16.80 13.78
CA GLU A 350 1.22 17.28 12.40
C GLU A 350 0.94 16.13 11.45
N ARG A 351 0.06 16.33 10.46
CA ARG A 351 -0.19 15.33 9.43
C ARG A 351 0.85 15.46 8.33
N VAL A 352 1.53 14.37 8.03
CA VAL A 352 2.53 14.29 6.98
C VAL A 352 2.14 13.17 6.03
N SER A 353 1.89 13.53 4.77
CA SER A 353 1.73 12.56 3.69
C SER A 353 3.12 12.01 3.32
N MET A 354 3.39 10.76 3.63
CA MET A 354 4.66 10.09 3.36
C MET A 354 4.51 9.05 2.26
N LYS A 355 5.40 9.05 1.26
CA LYS A 355 5.43 8.00 0.23
C LYS A 355 5.80 6.66 0.88
N ASP A 356 4.96 5.63 0.71
CA ASP A 356 5.22 4.29 1.25
C ASP A 356 6.23 3.54 0.37
N MET A 357 7.52 3.63 0.72
CA MET A 357 8.55 2.85 0.01
C MET A 357 8.69 1.43 0.54
N SER A 358 8.05 1.12 1.66
CA SER A 358 8.06 -0.25 2.18
C SER A 358 7.16 -1.17 1.37
N GLY A 359 6.29 -0.60 0.51
CA GLY A 359 5.23 -1.32 -0.18
C GLY A 359 4.34 -2.09 0.80
N SER A 360 4.21 -1.61 2.04
CA SER A 360 3.58 -2.30 3.16
C SER A 360 3.98 -3.78 3.23
N GLU A 361 5.29 -4.03 3.34
CA GLU A 361 5.91 -5.37 3.37
C GLU A 361 5.68 -6.16 2.07
N GLY A 362 5.66 -5.44 0.94
CA GLY A 362 5.50 -5.99 -0.40
C GLY A 362 4.06 -6.39 -0.77
N THR A 363 3.08 -6.07 0.07
CA THR A 363 1.65 -6.33 -0.20
C THR A 363 0.96 -5.24 -1.01
N LEU A 364 1.48 -4.01 -1.00
CA LEU A 364 0.90 -2.87 -1.69
C LEU A 364 0.89 -3.11 -3.21
N GLY A 365 -0.30 -3.31 -3.75
CA GLY A 365 -0.49 -3.76 -5.12
C GLY A 365 -1.09 -2.73 -6.06
N ILE A 366 -2.24 -2.16 -5.74
CA ILE A 366 -2.90 -1.16 -6.60
C ILE A 366 -2.93 0.25 -5.98
N GLY A 367 -2.33 0.39 -4.81
CA GLY A 367 -2.40 1.58 -3.96
C GLY A 367 -3.35 1.40 -2.77
N HIS A 368 -3.11 2.20 -1.74
CA HIS A 368 -3.90 2.30 -0.52
C HIS A 368 -5.28 2.91 -0.78
N GLY A 369 -6.30 2.42 -0.07
CA GLY A 369 -7.63 3.03 -0.08
C GLY A 369 -8.39 2.94 -1.41
N ASP A 370 -8.01 2.04 -2.32
CA ASP A 370 -8.71 1.87 -3.60
C ASP A 370 -10.18 1.48 -3.39
N SER A 371 -11.08 2.35 -3.86
CA SER A 371 -12.50 2.18 -3.64
C SER A 371 -13.11 1.03 -4.44
N SER A 372 -12.50 0.63 -5.56
CA SER A 372 -12.96 -0.53 -6.34
C SER A 372 -12.70 -1.83 -5.58
N LEU A 373 -11.52 -2.00 -4.98
CA LEU A 373 -11.23 -3.13 -4.09
C LEU A 373 -12.10 -3.13 -2.84
N ALA A 374 -12.30 -1.98 -2.20
CA ALA A 374 -13.16 -1.88 -1.02
C ALA A 374 -14.60 -2.32 -1.35
N LEU A 375 -15.17 -1.80 -2.45
CA LEU A 375 -16.50 -2.17 -2.93
C LEU A 375 -16.60 -3.65 -3.31
N ALA A 376 -15.60 -4.18 -4.01
CA ALA A 376 -15.53 -5.58 -4.40
C ALA A 376 -15.53 -6.51 -3.17
N SER A 377 -14.72 -6.17 -2.17
CA SER A 377 -14.59 -6.91 -0.91
C SER A 377 -15.89 -6.84 -0.11
N ALA A 378 -16.48 -5.65 0.03
CA ALA A 378 -17.76 -5.48 0.73
C ALA A 378 -18.92 -6.17 0.02
N GLY A 379 -18.97 -6.14 -1.31
CA GLY A 379 -19.97 -6.86 -2.10
C GLY A 379 -19.88 -8.37 -1.92
N ALA A 380 -18.66 -8.92 -1.90
CA ALA A 380 -18.43 -10.33 -1.60
C ALA A 380 -18.81 -10.69 -0.16
N ALA A 381 -18.43 -9.87 0.82
CA ALA A 381 -18.79 -10.05 2.23
C ALA A 381 -20.31 -10.01 2.44
N GLY A 382 -21.01 -9.05 1.84
CA GLY A 382 -22.47 -8.95 1.93
C GLY A 382 -23.21 -10.09 1.25
N ARG A 383 -22.63 -10.67 0.19
CA ARG A 383 -23.24 -11.80 -0.55
C ARG A 383 -22.97 -13.16 0.09
N TYR A 384 -21.77 -13.39 0.59
CA TYR A 384 -21.30 -14.72 1.02
C TYR A 384 -20.94 -14.79 2.49
N GLY A 385 -20.53 -13.69 3.12
CA GLY A 385 -19.79 -13.72 4.37
C GLY A 385 -18.59 -14.67 4.24
N TYR A 386 -18.54 -15.69 5.10
CA TYR A 386 -17.70 -16.85 4.91
C TYR A 386 -18.55 -18.10 4.69
N VAL A 387 -18.14 -18.94 3.73
CA VAL A 387 -18.77 -20.23 3.42
C VAL A 387 -17.67 -21.30 3.45
N ALA A 388 -17.91 -22.39 4.17
CA ALA A 388 -16.95 -23.50 4.25
C ALA A 388 -16.61 -24.04 2.85
N PHE A 389 -15.32 -24.13 2.53
CA PHE A 389 -14.84 -24.45 1.18
C PHE A 389 -14.72 -25.96 0.83
N PRO A 390 -14.34 -26.88 1.74
CA PRO A 390 -14.16 -28.29 1.38
C PRO A 390 -15.42 -28.90 0.73
N GLN A 391 -15.26 -29.46 -0.46
CA GLN A 391 -16.35 -30.00 -1.30
C GLN A 391 -17.48 -29.00 -1.62
N THR A 392 -17.23 -27.69 -1.51
CA THR A 392 -18.14 -26.65 -1.96
C THR A 392 -17.48 -25.79 -3.03
N VAL A 393 -18.29 -24.95 -3.69
CA VAL A 393 -17.81 -24.08 -4.73
C VAL A 393 -18.60 -22.78 -4.71
N HIS A 394 -17.91 -21.66 -4.90
CA HIS A 394 -18.53 -20.35 -5.10
C HIS A 394 -17.84 -19.61 -6.25
N ALA A 395 -18.58 -18.73 -6.91
CA ALA A 395 -18.15 -18.10 -8.16
C ALA A 395 -16.79 -17.38 -8.06
N PRO A 396 -16.47 -16.63 -6.97
CA PRO A 396 -15.16 -15.98 -6.85
C PRO A 396 -13.97 -16.93 -6.84
N ALA A 397 -14.04 -18.05 -6.11
CA ALA A 397 -12.92 -19.00 -6.03
C ALA A 397 -12.70 -19.73 -7.36
N VAL A 398 -13.78 -20.10 -8.07
CA VAL A 398 -13.66 -20.71 -9.40
C VAL A 398 -13.08 -19.73 -10.41
N ALA A 399 -13.59 -18.50 -10.44
CA ALA A 399 -13.10 -17.47 -11.35
C ALA A 399 -11.62 -17.16 -11.07
N LEU A 400 -11.21 -17.06 -9.80
CA LEU A 400 -9.82 -16.88 -9.44
C LEU A 400 -8.97 -18.08 -9.86
N GLY A 401 -9.40 -19.31 -9.55
CA GLY A 401 -8.70 -20.52 -9.96
C GLY A 401 -8.50 -20.61 -11.47
N GLN A 402 -9.54 -20.34 -12.25
CA GLN A 402 -9.50 -20.27 -13.71
C GLN A 402 -8.57 -19.17 -14.23
N THR A 403 -8.55 -18.01 -13.55
CA THR A 403 -7.66 -16.90 -13.92
C THR A 403 -6.21 -17.28 -13.69
N LEU A 404 -5.89 -17.88 -12.53
CA LEU A 404 -4.54 -18.25 -12.14
C LEU A 404 -3.91 -19.33 -13.04
N VAL A 405 -4.67 -20.37 -13.42
CA VAL A 405 -4.20 -21.42 -14.34
C VAL A 405 -4.42 -21.07 -15.82
N GLY A 406 -5.14 -19.98 -16.07
CA GLY A 406 -5.56 -19.57 -17.39
C GLY A 406 -4.46 -18.94 -18.24
N PRO A 407 -4.77 -18.55 -19.49
CA PRO A 407 -3.81 -18.02 -20.46
C PRO A 407 -3.21 -16.65 -20.10
N ARG A 408 -3.69 -16.03 -19.03
CA ARG A 408 -3.20 -14.72 -18.54
C ARG A 408 -2.70 -14.78 -17.10
N GLY A 409 -2.79 -15.95 -16.46
CA GLY A 409 -2.32 -16.16 -15.10
C GLY A 409 -0.89 -16.71 -15.06
N PRO A 410 -0.27 -16.72 -13.87
CA PRO A 410 1.09 -17.24 -13.70
C PRO A 410 1.20 -18.76 -14.00
N GLY A 411 0.09 -19.49 -13.90
CA GLY A 411 -0.01 -20.92 -14.20
C GLY A 411 -0.02 -21.28 -15.69
N GLN A 412 0.02 -20.31 -16.60
CA GLN A 412 -0.20 -20.52 -18.03
C GLN A 412 0.70 -21.62 -18.62
N GLY A 413 0.11 -22.73 -19.05
CA GLY A 413 0.83 -23.78 -19.77
C GLY A 413 1.43 -24.89 -18.91
N TRP A 414 1.52 -24.73 -17.59
CA TRP A 414 2.06 -25.77 -16.68
C TRP A 414 1.06 -26.17 -15.58
N ALA A 415 0.41 -25.20 -14.93
CA ALA A 415 -0.46 -25.47 -13.80
C ALA A 415 -1.83 -26.01 -14.24
N LYS A 416 -2.40 -26.91 -13.43
CA LYS A 416 -3.73 -27.50 -13.64
C LYS A 416 -4.63 -27.39 -12.41
N ARG A 417 -4.07 -27.29 -11.21
CA ARG A 417 -4.82 -27.17 -9.95
C ARG A 417 -4.38 -25.95 -9.16
N VAL A 418 -5.28 -25.48 -8.30
CA VAL A 418 -5.05 -24.39 -7.35
C VAL A 418 -5.50 -24.87 -5.98
N PHE A 419 -4.63 -24.72 -4.99
CA PHE A 419 -4.88 -24.99 -3.59
C PHE A 419 -4.81 -23.68 -2.82
N PHE A 420 -5.87 -23.31 -2.10
CA PHE A 420 -5.94 -22.02 -1.40
C PHE A 420 -5.61 -22.16 0.09
N THR A 421 -4.83 -21.22 0.60
CA THR A 421 -4.53 -21.02 2.03
C THR A 421 -4.69 -19.54 2.39
N GLU A 422 -4.55 -19.19 3.67
CA GLU A 422 -4.70 -17.80 4.15
C GLU A 422 -3.45 -16.95 3.91
N ASP A 423 -2.26 -17.51 4.08
CA ASP A 423 -0.99 -16.79 3.99
C ASP A 423 0.11 -17.56 3.24
N ALA A 424 1.19 -16.86 2.97
CA ALA A 424 2.36 -17.36 2.25
C ALA A 424 2.99 -18.58 2.93
N ALA A 425 3.21 -18.53 4.24
CA ALA A 425 3.87 -19.60 5.00
C ALA A 425 3.07 -20.91 4.94
N SER A 426 1.76 -20.83 5.14
CA SER A 426 0.85 -21.99 5.02
C SER A 426 0.82 -22.54 3.59
N GLY A 427 0.86 -21.65 2.58
CA GLY A 427 0.95 -22.04 1.17
C GLY A 427 2.26 -22.77 0.83
N MET A 428 3.37 -22.31 1.40
CA MET A 428 4.69 -22.95 1.27
C MET A 428 4.75 -24.28 2.03
N GLU A 429 4.13 -24.42 3.21
CA GLU A 429 4.00 -25.73 3.86
C GLU A 429 3.22 -26.73 3.00
N ALA A 430 2.13 -26.28 2.36
CA ALA A 430 1.39 -27.11 1.43
C ALA A 430 2.27 -27.52 0.24
N ALA A 431 3.05 -26.59 -0.32
CA ALA A 431 3.97 -26.86 -1.42
C ALA A 431 5.07 -27.87 -1.04
N LEU A 432 5.65 -27.76 0.16
CA LEU A 432 6.66 -28.71 0.66
C LEU A 432 6.08 -30.13 0.79
N LYS A 433 4.88 -30.27 1.36
CA LYS A 433 4.19 -31.58 1.44
C LYS A 433 3.91 -32.17 0.05
N MET A 434 3.48 -31.33 -0.89
CA MET A 434 3.22 -31.70 -2.28
C MET A 434 4.49 -32.19 -2.98
N GLY A 435 5.60 -31.46 -2.85
CA GLY A 435 6.89 -31.82 -3.43
C GLY A 435 7.45 -33.12 -2.85
N MET A 436 7.51 -33.23 -1.52
CA MET A 436 8.00 -34.43 -0.82
C MET A 436 7.25 -35.69 -1.23
N LYS A 437 5.90 -35.67 -1.18
CA LYS A 437 5.09 -36.84 -1.54
C LYS A 437 5.25 -37.23 -3.01
N THR A 438 5.38 -36.24 -3.89
CA THR A 438 5.61 -36.49 -5.32
C THR A 438 6.96 -37.13 -5.55
N TYR A 439 8.02 -36.65 -4.90
CA TYR A 439 9.34 -37.25 -5.02
C TYR A 439 9.36 -38.71 -4.58
N ILE A 440 8.75 -39.02 -3.43
CA ILE A 440 8.60 -40.40 -2.92
C ILE A 440 7.93 -41.28 -3.98
N LYS A 441 6.84 -40.80 -4.59
CA LYS A 441 6.13 -41.50 -5.66
C LYS A 441 6.97 -41.66 -6.93
N ARG A 442 7.66 -40.61 -7.39
CA ARG A 442 8.54 -40.62 -8.58
C ARG A 442 9.67 -41.65 -8.43
N MET A 443 10.27 -41.71 -7.25
CA MET A 443 11.38 -42.60 -6.94
C MET A 443 10.96 -44.02 -6.55
N ARG A 444 9.65 -44.27 -6.37
CA ARG A 444 9.09 -45.54 -5.88
C ARG A 444 9.71 -45.97 -4.54
N GLU A 445 9.98 -44.99 -3.70
CA GLU A 445 10.51 -45.20 -2.36
C GLU A 445 9.37 -45.56 -1.42
N GLU A 446 9.59 -46.51 -0.52
CA GLU A 446 8.69 -46.70 0.61
C GLU A 446 9.00 -45.62 1.66
N GLU A 447 7.96 -45.02 2.23
CA GLU A 447 8.13 -44.13 3.38
C GLU A 447 8.80 -44.91 4.51
N ASN A 448 10.04 -44.55 4.79
CA ASN A 448 10.88 -45.20 5.78
C ASN A 448 11.33 -44.17 6.80
N GLU A 449 10.98 -44.38 8.07
CA GLU A 449 11.29 -43.47 9.19
C GLU A 449 12.81 -43.25 9.37
N SER A 450 13.63 -44.13 8.81
CA SER A 450 15.08 -43.95 8.85
C SER A 450 15.58 -42.89 7.86
N ILE A 451 14.83 -42.57 6.79
CA ILE A 451 15.20 -41.55 5.79
C ILE A 451 14.89 -40.17 6.35
N GLU A 452 15.89 -39.30 6.35
CA GLU A 452 15.73 -37.89 6.61
C GLU A 452 15.45 -37.16 5.29
N TRP A 453 14.19 -36.75 5.11
CA TRP A 453 13.77 -35.95 3.96
C TRP A 453 14.20 -34.50 4.15
N VAL A 454 14.99 -33.99 3.21
CA VAL A 454 15.52 -32.63 3.25
C VAL A 454 15.15 -31.87 1.98
N ILE A 455 15.30 -30.54 2.04
CA ILE A 455 15.06 -29.60 0.95
C ILE A 455 16.38 -29.07 0.42
N CYS A 456 16.47 -28.82 -0.88
CA CYS A 456 17.55 -27.99 -1.41
C CYS A 456 17.03 -26.60 -1.75
N GLY A 457 17.76 -25.57 -1.36
CA GLY A 457 17.33 -24.20 -1.57
C GLY A 457 18.49 -23.23 -1.67
N GLN A 458 18.14 -21.96 -1.74
CA GLN A 458 19.10 -20.87 -1.81
C GLN A 458 19.55 -20.48 -0.41
N GLU A 459 20.85 -20.20 -0.25
CA GLU A 459 21.35 -19.51 0.93
C GLU A 459 20.64 -18.15 1.08
N ASN A 460 20.33 -17.78 2.32
CA ASN A 460 19.59 -16.63 2.79
C ASN A 460 18.12 -16.55 2.36
N SER A 461 17.56 -17.60 1.73
CA SER A 461 16.15 -17.62 1.32
C SER A 461 15.18 -17.52 2.49
N TYR A 462 13.98 -17.02 2.21
CA TYR A 462 12.90 -16.90 3.18
C TYR A 462 11.58 -17.38 2.61
N HIS A 463 10.90 -18.28 3.33
CA HIS A 463 9.67 -18.93 2.89
C HIS A 463 8.50 -18.79 3.88
N GLY A 464 8.67 -17.97 4.93
CA GLY A 464 7.69 -17.74 5.98
C GLY A 464 8.14 -18.25 7.36
N ASP A 465 7.27 -18.05 8.35
CA ASP A 465 7.62 -18.19 9.77
C ASP A 465 6.96 -19.40 10.46
N THR A 466 6.28 -20.27 9.72
CA THR A 466 5.75 -21.52 10.29
C THR A 466 6.84 -22.59 10.33
N LEU A 467 6.74 -23.50 11.29
CA LEU A 467 7.81 -24.45 11.59
C LEU A 467 8.29 -25.26 10.38
N GLY A 468 7.36 -25.71 9.52
CA GLY A 468 7.69 -26.54 8.37
C GLY A 468 8.57 -25.79 7.35
N VAL A 469 8.26 -24.52 7.10
CA VAL A 469 9.01 -23.69 6.16
C VAL A 469 10.30 -23.14 6.78
N MET A 470 10.31 -22.83 8.07
CA MET A 470 11.54 -22.46 8.78
C MET A 470 12.58 -23.59 8.68
N ASN A 471 12.17 -24.85 8.89
CA ASN A 471 13.05 -26.01 8.74
C ASN A 471 13.57 -26.21 7.30
N ALA A 472 12.90 -25.62 6.32
CA ALA A 472 13.30 -25.60 4.91
C ALA A 472 14.12 -24.33 4.55
N THR A 473 14.66 -23.62 5.54
CA THR A 473 15.62 -22.52 5.39
C THR A 473 16.85 -22.78 6.25
N GLU A 474 17.95 -22.12 5.95
CA GLU A 474 19.18 -22.28 6.73
C GLU A 474 19.14 -21.50 8.06
N PRO A 475 20.09 -21.74 8.98
CA PRO A 475 20.19 -20.98 10.23
C PRO A 475 20.35 -19.48 9.96
N SER A 476 19.43 -18.69 10.49
CA SER A 476 19.39 -17.24 10.34
C SER A 476 18.81 -16.58 11.59
N PHE A 477 18.83 -15.24 11.63
CA PHE A 477 18.19 -14.47 12.71
C PHE A 477 16.69 -14.80 12.89
N PHE A 478 16.01 -15.24 11.83
CA PHE A 478 14.58 -15.53 11.82
C PHE A 478 14.21 -16.86 12.50
N ASN A 479 15.15 -17.82 12.58
CA ASN A 479 14.85 -19.19 12.99
C ASN A 479 15.82 -19.74 14.05
N ASP A 480 17.12 -19.44 13.97
CA ASP A 480 18.14 -20.02 14.85
C ASP A 480 18.10 -19.36 16.23
N GLY A 481 18.02 -20.20 17.27
CA GLY A 481 17.87 -19.75 18.66
C GLY A 481 16.54 -19.07 19.02
N GLN A 482 15.60 -18.90 18.08
CA GLN A 482 14.30 -18.26 18.34
C GLN A 482 13.33 -19.19 19.08
N HIS A 483 13.31 -20.48 18.74
CA HIS A 483 12.52 -21.50 19.43
C HIS A 483 13.19 -22.89 19.33
N PRO A 484 12.90 -23.83 20.26
CA PRO A 484 13.67 -25.07 20.39
C PRO A 484 13.32 -26.18 19.38
N TRP A 485 12.42 -25.92 18.43
CA TRP A 485 11.95 -26.93 17.46
C TRP A 485 12.53 -26.73 16.06
N TYR A 486 13.29 -25.65 15.86
CA TYR A 486 13.92 -25.39 14.58
C TYR A 486 15.00 -26.44 14.34
N GLU A 487 14.95 -27.06 13.16
CA GLU A 487 15.93 -28.02 12.67
C GLU A 487 16.23 -27.65 11.22
N CYS A 488 17.50 -27.38 10.92
CA CYS A 488 17.95 -27.14 9.54
C CYS A 488 17.84 -28.44 8.72
N LYS A 489 16.78 -28.58 7.92
CA LYS A 489 16.46 -29.75 7.10
C LYS A 489 16.72 -29.49 5.62
N GLY A 490 17.93 -29.05 5.31
CA GLY A 490 18.27 -28.77 3.92
C GLY A 490 19.74 -28.69 3.56
N LEU A 491 19.94 -28.67 2.24
CA LEU A 491 21.16 -28.23 1.56
C LEU A 491 20.90 -26.82 1.00
N PHE A 492 21.54 -25.83 1.58
CA PHE A 492 21.41 -24.44 1.16
C PHE A 492 22.66 -24.03 0.39
N LEU A 493 22.46 -23.60 -0.86
CA LEU A 493 23.53 -23.34 -1.80
C LEU A 493 23.76 -21.83 -1.91
N SER A 494 25.01 -21.41 -1.78
CA SER A 494 25.41 -20.01 -1.92
C SER A 494 25.09 -19.48 -3.32
N VAL A 495 24.47 -18.29 -3.36
CA VAL A 495 23.92 -17.72 -4.60
C VAL A 495 24.78 -16.57 -5.14
N PRO A 496 25.06 -16.54 -6.46
CA PRO A 496 25.64 -15.36 -7.09
C PRO A 496 24.58 -14.26 -7.26
N THR A 497 24.96 -13.02 -6.99
CA THR A 497 24.03 -11.87 -6.97
C THR A 497 24.37 -10.81 -8.01
N LEU A 498 23.37 -10.07 -8.46
CA LEU A 498 23.44 -9.05 -9.51
C LEU A 498 23.30 -7.64 -8.92
N GLY A 499 24.11 -6.71 -9.41
CA GLY A 499 24.00 -5.31 -9.02
C GLY A 499 24.99 -4.39 -9.72
N PHE A 500 24.69 -3.10 -9.69
CA PHE A 500 25.64 -2.04 -9.99
C PHE A 500 26.54 -1.80 -8.78
N ARG A 501 27.85 -1.77 -8.99
CA ARG A 501 28.87 -1.38 -8.03
C ARG A 501 29.78 -0.36 -8.69
N ASN A 502 29.85 0.85 -8.13
CA ASN A 502 30.63 1.94 -8.72
C ASN A 502 30.36 2.14 -10.23
N GLY A 503 29.09 2.14 -10.62
CA GLY A 503 28.63 2.34 -11.99
C GLY A 503 28.69 1.10 -12.91
N VAL A 504 29.35 0.01 -12.47
CA VAL A 504 29.54 -1.21 -13.26
C VAL A 504 28.51 -2.27 -12.86
N LEU A 505 27.75 -2.76 -13.84
CA LEU A 505 26.82 -3.87 -13.65
C LEU A 505 27.58 -5.20 -13.73
N SER A 506 27.53 -6.01 -12.67
CA SER A 506 28.25 -7.28 -12.61
C SER A 506 27.55 -8.35 -11.76
N ILE A 507 28.02 -9.59 -11.90
CA ILE A 507 27.73 -10.68 -10.96
C ILE A 507 28.77 -10.66 -9.84
N SER A 508 28.28 -10.88 -8.62
CA SER A 508 29.07 -11.06 -7.40
C SER A 508 28.93 -12.50 -6.97
N PHE A 509 30.06 -13.20 -6.90
CA PHE A 509 30.09 -14.61 -6.50
C PHE A 509 30.28 -14.72 -4.98
N PRO A 510 29.75 -15.78 -4.34
CA PRO A 510 29.96 -16.03 -2.93
C PRO A 510 31.45 -16.10 -2.55
N GLU A 511 31.80 -15.57 -1.38
CA GLU A 511 33.15 -15.65 -0.82
C GLU A 511 33.54 -17.12 -0.60
N GLY A 512 34.79 -17.47 -0.90
CA GLY A 512 35.30 -18.84 -0.83
C GLY A 512 34.84 -19.77 -1.95
N SER A 513 34.01 -19.30 -2.90
CA SER A 513 33.61 -20.11 -4.06
C SER A 513 34.72 -20.23 -5.11
N GLU A 514 34.74 -21.32 -5.89
CA GLU A 514 35.71 -21.48 -6.98
C GLU A 514 35.61 -20.41 -8.08
N LEU A 515 34.49 -19.68 -8.12
CA LEU A 515 34.22 -18.59 -9.05
C LEU A 515 34.52 -17.22 -8.44
N GLU A 516 34.94 -17.15 -7.18
CA GLU A 516 35.33 -15.91 -6.52
C GLU A 516 36.43 -15.20 -7.33
N GLY A 517 36.27 -13.88 -7.53
CA GLY A 517 37.17 -13.08 -8.36
C GLY A 517 36.93 -13.18 -9.87
N THR A 518 36.02 -14.04 -10.34
CA THR A 518 35.62 -14.06 -11.75
C THR A 518 34.89 -12.77 -12.12
N GLN A 519 35.48 -11.97 -13.01
CA GLN A 519 34.83 -10.75 -13.47
C GLN A 519 33.79 -11.06 -14.55
N THR A 520 32.52 -10.76 -14.24
CA THR A 520 31.41 -10.89 -15.19
C THR A 520 30.65 -9.58 -15.21
N THR A 521 30.87 -8.77 -16.25
CA THR A 521 30.25 -7.44 -16.40
C THR A 521 29.27 -7.41 -17.56
N PHE A 522 28.31 -6.49 -17.49
CA PHE A 522 27.24 -6.34 -18.48
C PHE A 522 27.04 -4.87 -18.85
N GLU A 523 26.63 -4.64 -20.09
CA GLU A 523 26.38 -3.27 -20.58
C GLU A 523 25.03 -2.72 -20.06
N SER A 524 24.04 -3.59 -19.89
CA SER A 524 22.66 -3.24 -19.52
C SER A 524 21.97 -4.37 -18.75
N ILE A 525 20.87 -4.03 -18.08
CA ILE A 525 19.97 -5.01 -17.43
C ILE A 525 19.39 -5.98 -18.46
N ASP A 526 19.03 -5.50 -19.66
CA ASP A 526 18.50 -6.35 -20.73
C ASP A 526 19.49 -7.46 -21.12
N HIS A 527 20.81 -7.16 -21.17
CA HIS A 527 21.82 -8.18 -21.45
C HIS A 527 21.97 -9.22 -20.32
N VAL A 528 21.74 -8.82 -19.06
CA VAL A 528 21.73 -9.76 -17.93
C VAL A 528 20.52 -10.70 -18.01
N LEU A 529 19.37 -10.16 -18.40
CA LEU A 529 18.09 -10.88 -18.46
C LEU A 529 17.89 -11.67 -19.77
N ASP A 530 18.73 -11.48 -20.79
CA ASP A 530 18.73 -12.30 -22.00
C ASP A 530 19.37 -13.68 -21.74
N ILE A 531 18.60 -14.54 -21.08
CA ILE A 531 19.03 -15.89 -20.71
C ILE A 531 19.37 -16.74 -21.93
N ASP A 532 18.65 -16.58 -23.03
CA ASP A 532 18.90 -17.32 -24.26
C ASP A 532 20.28 -16.97 -24.84
N ALA A 533 20.63 -15.68 -24.90
CA ALA A 533 21.95 -15.24 -25.34
C ALA A 533 23.06 -15.74 -24.40
N ARG A 534 22.84 -15.68 -23.08
CA ARG A 534 23.80 -16.16 -22.07
C ARG A 534 23.99 -17.68 -22.14
N MET A 535 22.97 -18.42 -22.54
CA MET A 535 23.00 -19.87 -22.77
C MET A 535 23.72 -20.28 -24.06
N ILE A 536 24.10 -19.37 -24.96
CA ILE A 536 24.87 -19.71 -26.18
C ILE A 536 26.30 -20.13 -25.81
N SER A 537 26.96 -19.39 -24.91
CA SER A 537 28.33 -19.69 -24.47
C SER A 537 28.38 -20.94 -23.57
N ARG A 538 27.32 -21.18 -22.78
CA ARG A 538 27.15 -22.24 -21.76
C ARG A 538 28.22 -22.32 -20.67
N LYS A 539 29.37 -21.65 -20.81
CA LYS A 539 30.51 -21.78 -19.90
C LYS A 539 30.12 -21.57 -18.43
N LEU A 540 29.53 -20.42 -18.11
CA LEU A 540 29.16 -20.08 -16.74
C LEU A 540 28.04 -20.98 -16.20
N HIS A 541 27.03 -21.30 -17.03
CA HIS A 541 25.96 -22.24 -16.67
C HIS A 541 26.51 -23.63 -16.35
N SER A 542 27.45 -24.15 -17.15
CA SER A 542 28.11 -25.44 -16.90
C SER A 542 28.91 -25.41 -15.59
N GLN A 543 29.63 -24.33 -15.31
CA GLN A 543 30.36 -24.18 -14.05
C GLN A 543 29.40 -24.15 -12.84
N TYR A 544 28.29 -23.40 -12.92
CA TYR A 544 27.27 -23.43 -11.88
C TYR A 544 26.71 -24.83 -11.68
N ARG A 545 26.34 -25.50 -12.77
CA ARG A 545 25.81 -26.86 -12.70
C ARG A 545 26.77 -27.84 -12.05
N GLU A 546 28.05 -27.82 -12.44
CA GLU A 546 29.07 -28.72 -11.87
C GLU A 546 29.26 -28.48 -10.37
N LEU A 547 29.31 -27.22 -9.92
CA LEU A 547 29.42 -26.87 -8.51
C LEU A 547 28.20 -27.33 -7.71
N ILE A 548 27.00 -27.08 -8.23
CA ILE A 548 25.74 -27.50 -7.60
C ILE A 548 25.67 -29.02 -7.50
N GLU A 549 25.98 -29.76 -8.58
CA GLU A 549 25.99 -31.22 -8.59
C GLU A 549 26.98 -31.78 -7.58
N MET A 550 28.17 -31.17 -7.46
CA MET A 550 29.20 -31.59 -6.51
C MET A 550 28.74 -31.39 -5.06
N GLN A 551 28.23 -30.20 -4.71
CA GLN A 551 27.72 -29.92 -3.36
C GLN A 551 26.54 -30.83 -2.99
N TRP A 552 25.63 -31.07 -3.94
CA TRP A 552 24.52 -32.01 -3.77
C TRP A 552 24.99 -33.42 -3.44
N LEU A 553 25.92 -33.96 -4.23
CA LEU A 553 26.45 -35.30 -4.03
C LEU A 553 27.20 -35.42 -2.70
N VAL A 554 28.01 -34.42 -2.34
CA VAL A 554 28.71 -34.38 -1.05
C VAL A 554 27.71 -34.39 0.10
N TYR A 555 26.64 -33.61 0.01
CA TYR A 555 25.62 -33.56 1.05
C TYR A 555 24.93 -34.91 1.25
N GLU A 556 24.46 -35.55 0.18
CA GLU A 556 23.80 -36.87 0.27
C GLU A 556 24.74 -37.98 0.79
N HIS A 557 26.05 -37.88 0.55
CA HIS A 557 27.04 -38.86 1.03
C HIS A 557 27.60 -38.54 2.43
N SER A 558 27.41 -37.32 2.93
CA SER A 558 27.94 -36.86 4.23
C SER A 558 27.33 -37.59 5.44
N SER A 559 26.14 -38.15 5.26
CA SER A 559 25.42 -38.93 6.28
C SER A 559 24.63 -40.03 5.61
N VAL A 560 24.66 -41.23 6.20
CA VAL A 560 23.83 -42.33 5.73
C VAL A 560 22.38 -41.92 5.99
N ASN A 561 21.55 -41.91 4.94
CA ASN A 561 20.09 -41.76 4.97
C ASN A 561 19.47 -40.35 4.79
N LYS A 562 20.18 -39.36 4.24
CA LYS A 562 19.55 -38.10 3.78
C LYS A 562 19.11 -38.20 2.32
N LYS A 563 17.91 -37.70 1.99
CA LYS A 563 17.43 -37.58 0.60
C LYS A 563 16.82 -36.22 0.34
N ILE A 564 17.33 -35.54 -0.69
CA ILE A 564 16.75 -34.27 -1.13
C ILE A 564 15.48 -34.55 -1.93
N SER A 565 14.38 -34.00 -1.44
CA SER A 565 13.02 -34.35 -1.88
C SER A 565 12.33 -33.24 -2.65
N SER A 566 12.79 -31.99 -2.54
CA SER A 566 12.30 -30.87 -3.34
C SER A 566 13.38 -29.79 -3.41
N VAL A 567 13.31 -28.99 -4.48
CA VAL A 567 14.06 -27.74 -4.60
C VAL A 567 13.11 -26.58 -4.39
N VAL A 568 13.48 -25.61 -3.56
CA VAL A 568 12.74 -24.36 -3.36
C VAL A 568 13.61 -23.18 -3.80
N ILE A 569 13.07 -22.30 -4.62
CA ILE A 569 13.72 -21.04 -4.98
C ILE A 569 12.74 -19.87 -4.89
N GLU A 570 13.25 -18.69 -4.53
CA GLU A 570 12.61 -17.40 -4.79
C GLU A 570 13.09 -16.91 -6.18
N PRO A 571 12.26 -16.94 -7.24
CA PRO A 571 12.71 -16.62 -8.59
C PRO A 571 13.24 -15.18 -8.70
N VAL A 572 14.50 -15.04 -9.13
CA VAL A 572 15.25 -13.80 -9.40
C VAL A 572 15.48 -12.87 -8.21
N LEU A 573 14.51 -12.70 -7.31
CA LEU A 573 14.57 -11.80 -6.17
C LEU A 573 14.36 -12.60 -4.88
N SER A 574 15.39 -12.68 -4.05
CA SER A 574 15.27 -13.12 -2.67
C SER A 574 15.05 -11.89 -1.78
N ALA A 575 13.81 -11.72 -1.33
CA ALA A 575 13.33 -10.43 -0.85
C ALA A 575 13.72 -10.15 0.60
N VAL A 576 13.46 -11.10 1.50
CA VAL A 576 13.74 -10.93 2.94
C VAL A 576 15.24 -11.09 3.23
N ALA A 577 15.99 -11.74 2.34
CA ALA A 577 17.45 -11.80 2.27
C ALA A 577 18.16 -10.46 1.97
N GLY A 578 17.48 -9.33 2.16
CA GLY A 578 18.01 -8.01 1.80
C GLY A 578 17.80 -7.63 0.34
N MET A 579 16.65 -7.97 -0.26
CA MET A 579 16.29 -7.58 -1.64
C MET A 579 17.40 -7.93 -2.65
N SER A 580 17.91 -9.15 -2.52
CA SER A 580 19.04 -9.65 -3.29
C SER A 580 18.56 -10.22 -4.62
N PHE A 581 19.15 -9.75 -5.71
CA PHE A 581 18.84 -10.23 -7.05
C PHE A 581 19.79 -11.37 -7.42
N VAL A 582 19.28 -12.59 -7.46
CA VAL A 582 20.06 -13.79 -7.79
C VAL A 582 20.24 -13.87 -9.30
N ASP A 583 21.41 -14.30 -9.75
CA ASP A 583 21.65 -14.53 -11.17
C ASP A 583 20.66 -15.58 -11.73
N PRO A 584 19.76 -15.23 -12.66
CA PRO A 584 18.78 -16.17 -13.20
C PRO A 584 19.43 -17.39 -13.87
N LEU A 585 20.66 -17.24 -14.38
CA LEU A 585 21.40 -18.36 -15.00
C LEU A 585 21.82 -19.43 -13.97
N TRP A 586 22.13 -19.02 -12.74
CA TRP A 586 22.42 -19.94 -11.64
C TRP A 586 21.18 -20.72 -11.22
N GLN A 587 20.03 -20.03 -11.12
CA GLN A 587 18.75 -20.69 -10.80
C GLN A 587 18.37 -21.71 -11.88
N LYS A 588 18.58 -21.37 -13.17
CA LYS A 588 18.38 -22.31 -14.28
C LYS A 588 19.29 -23.55 -14.17
N ALA A 589 20.54 -23.38 -13.73
CA ALA A 589 21.44 -24.50 -13.48
C ALA A 589 20.92 -25.40 -12.33
N LEU A 590 20.46 -24.81 -11.22
CA LEU A 590 19.86 -25.56 -10.10
C LEU A 590 18.61 -26.35 -10.54
N ILE A 591 17.72 -25.73 -11.31
CA ILE A 591 16.53 -26.38 -11.87
C ILE A 591 16.94 -27.58 -12.73
N ALA A 592 17.90 -27.41 -13.64
CA ALA A 592 18.39 -28.50 -14.50
C ALA A 592 19.01 -29.67 -13.69
N VAL A 593 19.67 -29.38 -12.56
CA VAL A 593 20.18 -30.40 -11.65
C VAL A 593 19.04 -31.18 -10.98
N ALA A 594 18.02 -30.46 -10.49
CA ALA A 594 16.84 -31.05 -9.86
C ALA A 594 16.06 -31.96 -10.83
N GLU A 595 15.81 -31.48 -12.05
CA GLU A 595 15.13 -32.22 -13.11
C GLU A 595 15.87 -33.51 -13.46
N SER A 596 17.20 -33.47 -13.59
CA SER A 596 18.02 -34.66 -13.87
C SER A 596 17.92 -35.75 -12.80
N ARG A 597 17.43 -35.39 -11.60
CA ARG A 597 17.23 -36.27 -10.44
C ARG A 597 15.75 -36.52 -10.13
N ASN A 598 14.82 -36.07 -10.98
CA ASN A 598 13.37 -36.15 -10.79
C ASN A 598 12.87 -35.45 -9.50
N VAL A 599 13.64 -34.49 -8.97
CA VAL A 599 13.28 -33.73 -7.77
C VAL A 599 12.32 -32.60 -8.14
N PRO A 600 11.12 -32.51 -7.53
CA PRO A 600 10.19 -31.43 -7.81
C PRO A 600 10.76 -30.05 -7.50
N VAL A 601 10.45 -29.07 -8.36
CA VAL A 601 10.88 -27.68 -8.23
C VAL A 601 9.71 -26.80 -7.79
N ILE A 602 9.91 -26.06 -6.70
CA ILE A 602 8.96 -25.14 -6.09
C ILE A 602 9.44 -23.72 -6.31
N PHE A 603 8.61 -22.90 -6.94
CA PHE A 603 8.82 -21.44 -7.01
C PHE A 603 8.02 -20.75 -5.90
N ASP A 604 8.74 -20.16 -4.95
CA ASP A 604 8.18 -19.20 -4.01
C ASP A 604 8.06 -17.84 -4.69
N GLU A 605 6.88 -17.57 -5.24
CA GLU A 605 6.53 -16.30 -5.87
C GLU A 605 5.64 -15.44 -4.97
N THR A 606 5.71 -15.66 -3.67
CA THR A 606 4.93 -14.88 -2.71
C THR A 606 5.33 -13.41 -2.74
N THR A 607 6.58 -13.10 -3.07
CA THR A 607 7.06 -11.72 -3.29
C THR A 607 7.27 -11.39 -4.76
N SER A 608 7.99 -12.23 -5.51
CA SER A 608 8.49 -11.95 -6.87
C SER A 608 7.43 -12.04 -7.97
N GLY A 609 6.32 -12.72 -7.71
CA GLY A 609 5.25 -12.91 -8.69
C GLY A 609 4.37 -11.68 -8.91
N LEU A 610 3.39 -11.84 -9.79
CA LEU A 610 2.27 -10.94 -9.98
C LEU A 610 2.68 -9.48 -10.27
N GLN A 611 3.56 -9.29 -11.26
CA GLN A 611 4.09 -7.99 -11.69
C GLN A 611 5.08 -7.31 -10.74
N ARG A 612 5.46 -7.91 -9.59
CA ARG A 612 6.52 -7.35 -8.73
C ARG A 612 7.80 -7.09 -9.53
N LEU A 613 8.22 -8.06 -10.34
CA LEU A 613 9.40 -7.97 -11.21
C LEU A 613 9.10 -7.37 -12.60
N GLY A 614 7.91 -6.81 -12.83
CA GLY A 614 7.50 -6.29 -14.15
C GLY A 614 7.07 -7.36 -15.16
N VAL A 615 6.92 -8.61 -14.69
CA VAL A 615 6.38 -9.78 -15.43
C VAL A 615 5.36 -10.50 -14.55
N MET A 616 4.51 -11.35 -15.13
CA MET A 616 3.46 -12.04 -14.36
C MET A 616 4.05 -13.06 -13.38
N SER A 617 5.13 -13.72 -13.78
CA SER A 617 5.84 -14.70 -12.96
C SER A 617 7.33 -14.67 -13.27
N GLY A 618 8.17 -14.96 -12.27
CA GLY A 618 9.63 -15.11 -12.44
C GLY A 618 10.02 -16.19 -13.47
N ARG A 619 9.13 -17.15 -13.76
CA ARG A 619 9.31 -18.11 -14.86
C ARG A 619 9.52 -17.44 -16.22
N ASP A 620 8.91 -16.26 -16.43
CA ASP A 620 9.00 -15.54 -17.69
C ASP A 620 10.43 -15.05 -17.93
N ILE A 621 11.17 -14.77 -16.84
CA ILE A 621 12.59 -14.40 -16.86
C ILE A 621 13.46 -15.65 -16.93
N LEU A 622 13.19 -16.66 -16.11
CA LEU A 622 14.00 -17.90 -16.05
C LEU A 622 13.87 -18.79 -17.28
N ARG A 623 12.77 -18.65 -18.04
CA ARG A 623 12.38 -19.54 -19.13
C ARG A 623 12.30 -21.00 -18.68
N GLU A 624 11.75 -21.22 -17.49
CA GLU A 624 11.53 -22.55 -16.90
C GLU A 624 10.24 -22.56 -16.09
N ASP A 625 9.52 -23.67 -16.15
CA ASP A 625 8.26 -23.86 -15.43
C ASP A 625 8.51 -24.62 -14.12
N PRO A 626 7.86 -24.24 -13.00
CA PRO A 626 7.94 -25.03 -11.78
C PRO A 626 6.99 -26.24 -11.82
N ASP A 627 7.18 -27.19 -10.91
CA ASP A 627 6.16 -28.19 -10.58
C ASP A 627 5.08 -27.62 -9.67
N ILE A 628 5.46 -26.68 -8.79
CA ILE A 628 4.61 -26.02 -7.80
C ILE A 628 4.99 -24.52 -7.72
N GLY A 629 4.01 -23.63 -7.72
CA GLY A 629 4.21 -22.18 -7.62
C GLY A 629 3.31 -21.57 -6.55
N VAL A 630 3.85 -20.76 -5.66
CA VAL A 630 3.09 -20.19 -4.52
C VAL A 630 2.97 -18.67 -4.67
N TYR A 631 1.74 -18.16 -4.59
CA TYR A 631 1.42 -16.75 -4.83
C TYR A 631 0.59 -16.17 -3.67
N SER A 632 1.02 -15.04 -3.10
CA SER A 632 0.32 -14.32 -2.04
C SER A 632 0.58 -12.80 -2.20
N LYS A 633 0.68 -12.03 -1.11
CA LYS A 633 0.98 -10.58 -1.08
C LYS A 633 0.19 -9.77 -2.13
N LEU A 634 0.79 -9.51 -3.30
CA LEU A 634 0.17 -8.79 -4.42
C LEU A 634 -1.12 -9.45 -4.94
N LEU A 635 -1.34 -10.73 -4.64
CA LEU A 635 -2.51 -11.50 -5.09
C LEU A 635 -3.82 -10.76 -4.86
N THR A 636 -4.01 -10.11 -3.71
CA THR A 636 -5.26 -9.44 -3.35
C THR A 636 -5.19 -7.92 -3.51
N GLY A 637 -4.11 -7.38 -4.09
CA GLY A 637 -3.90 -5.95 -4.22
C GLY A 637 -3.59 -5.22 -2.91
N GLY A 638 -3.35 -5.95 -1.81
CA GLY A 638 -2.94 -5.40 -0.51
C GLY A 638 -4.07 -5.18 0.50
N ILE A 639 -5.28 -5.70 0.28
CA ILE A 639 -6.44 -5.45 1.16
C ILE A 639 -6.78 -6.61 2.12
N LEU A 640 -6.56 -7.86 1.71
CA LEU A 640 -6.94 -9.05 2.49
C LEU A 640 -5.87 -10.15 2.34
N PRO A 641 -5.63 -10.98 3.37
CA PRO A 641 -4.75 -12.14 3.25
C PRO A 641 -5.39 -13.19 2.33
N LEU A 642 -4.63 -13.72 1.39
CA LEU A 642 -4.98 -14.91 0.60
C LEU A 642 -3.68 -15.47 0.00
N CYS A 643 -3.61 -16.78 -0.12
CA CYS A 643 -2.52 -17.46 -0.82
C CYS A 643 -3.09 -18.54 -1.76
N ALA A 644 -2.41 -18.73 -2.88
CA ALA A 644 -2.72 -19.73 -3.88
C ALA A 644 -1.47 -20.52 -4.26
N THR A 645 -1.50 -21.82 -4.02
CA THR A 645 -0.48 -22.79 -4.46
C THR A 645 -0.97 -23.48 -5.72
N LEU A 646 -0.30 -23.22 -6.84
CA LEU A 646 -0.57 -23.81 -8.14
C LEU A 646 0.28 -25.07 -8.31
N THR A 647 -0.28 -26.10 -8.93
CA THR A 647 0.45 -27.35 -9.18
C THR A 647 0.18 -27.91 -10.57
N THR A 648 1.10 -28.73 -11.08
CA THR A 648 0.84 -29.60 -12.23
C THR A 648 -0.22 -30.66 -11.91
N GLU A 649 -0.71 -31.36 -12.94
CA GLU A 649 -1.64 -32.49 -12.74
C GLU A 649 -0.94 -33.68 -12.05
N GLU A 650 0.34 -33.92 -12.32
CA GLU A 650 1.11 -35.01 -11.72
C GLU A 650 1.17 -34.89 -10.18
N ILE A 651 1.41 -33.67 -9.67
CA ILE A 651 1.38 -33.39 -8.24
C ILE A 651 0.00 -33.72 -7.68
N PHE A 652 -1.08 -33.30 -8.35
CA PHE A 652 -2.45 -33.58 -7.90
C PHE A 652 -2.76 -35.08 -7.87
N GLU A 653 -2.38 -35.81 -8.91
CA GLU A 653 -2.56 -37.27 -9.02
C GLU A 653 -1.78 -38.06 -7.96
N THR A 654 -0.80 -37.44 -7.29
CA THR A 654 -0.07 -38.05 -6.16
C THR A 654 -0.94 -38.20 -4.91
N PHE A 655 -1.98 -37.38 -4.77
CA PHE A 655 -2.90 -37.39 -3.62
C PHE A 655 -4.24 -38.05 -3.93
N LEU A 656 -4.37 -38.71 -5.09
CA LEU A 656 -5.56 -39.50 -5.43
C LEU A 656 -5.43 -40.92 -4.92
N GLY A 657 -6.48 -41.42 -4.27
CA GLY A 657 -6.51 -42.74 -3.67
C GLY A 657 -7.93 -43.16 -3.29
N GLU A 658 -8.08 -44.42 -2.89
CA GLU A 658 -9.37 -44.96 -2.41
C GLU A 658 -9.67 -44.53 -0.96
N ASP A 659 -8.62 -44.22 -0.17
CA ASP A 659 -8.70 -43.85 1.24
C ASP A 659 -8.48 -42.34 1.43
N GLU A 660 -9.26 -41.71 2.31
CA GLU A 660 -9.16 -40.29 2.64
C GLU A 660 -7.77 -39.88 3.17
N THR A 661 -7.04 -40.81 3.79
CA THR A 661 -5.67 -40.59 4.28
C THR A 661 -4.65 -40.36 3.17
N MET A 662 -4.98 -40.70 1.91
CA MET A 662 -4.14 -40.40 0.74
C MET A 662 -4.30 -38.96 0.24
N ALA A 663 -5.38 -38.28 0.65
CA ALA A 663 -5.65 -36.91 0.23
C ALA A 663 -4.65 -35.92 0.86
N MET A 664 -4.63 -34.69 0.32
CA MET A 664 -3.89 -33.59 0.93
C MET A 664 -4.59 -33.12 2.21
N LEU A 665 -4.25 -33.72 3.35
CA LEU A 665 -4.77 -33.37 4.67
C LEU A 665 -4.08 -32.11 5.24
N HIS A 666 -4.30 -31.00 4.55
CA HIS A 666 -3.89 -29.66 4.96
C HIS A 666 -5.05 -28.71 4.62
N GLY A 667 -5.27 -27.68 5.44
CA GLY A 667 -6.31 -26.70 5.19
C GLY A 667 -6.43 -25.71 6.33
N SER A 668 -7.05 -24.58 6.04
CA SER A 668 -7.31 -23.51 7.01
C SER A 668 -8.79 -23.18 7.05
N SER A 669 -9.25 -22.65 8.19
CA SER A 669 -10.67 -22.37 8.40
C SER A 669 -11.23 -21.33 7.44
N HIS A 670 -10.42 -20.43 6.87
CA HIS A 670 -10.84 -19.40 5.90
C HIS A 670 -10.25 -19.60 4.50
N CYS A 671 -9.83 -20.81 4.14
CA CYS A 671 -9.34 -21.09 2.79
C CYS A 671 -10.35 -20.68 1.71
N ALA A 672 -9.84 -20.10 0.62
CA ALA A 672 -10.62 -19.60 -0.52
C ALA A 672 -11.76 -18.61 -0.16
N HIS A 673 -11.65 -17.83 0.92
CA HIS A 673 -12.72 -16.89 1.29
C HIS A 673 -13.11 -15.94 0.15
N ALA A 674 -14.43 -15.78 -0.05
CA ALA A 674 -14.98 -15.12 -1.24
C ALA A 674 -14.54 -13.66 -1.39
N SER A 675 -14.32 -12.95 -0.29
CA SER A 675 -13.81 -11.57 -0.30
C SER A 675 -12.42 -11.50 -0.89
N GLY A 676 -11.47 -12.29 -0.38
CA GLY A 676 -10.10 -12.35 -0.90
C GLY A 676 -10.05 -12.79 -2.36
N CYS A 677 -10.86 -13.78 -2.74
CA CYS A 677 -10.93 -14.21 -4.14
C CYS A 677 -11.42 -13.09 -5.07
N THR A 678 -12.41 -12.31 -4.61
CA THR A 678 -12.95 -11.19 -5.39
C THR A 678 -11.96 -10.03 -5.48
N SER A 679 -11.28 -9.69 -4.38
CA SER A 679 -10.19 -8.70 -4.36
C SER A 679 -9.06 -9.13 -5.31
N ALA A 680 -8.71 -10.42 -5.31
CA ALA A 680 -7.65 -10.93 -6.17
C ALA A 680 -7.98 -10.83 -7.66
N LEU A 681 -9.22 -11.11 -8.04
CA LEU A 681 -9.67 -10.92 -9.43
C LEU A 681 -9.53 -9.46 -9.88
N HIS A 682 -9.84 -8.49 -9.02
CA HIS A 682 -9.69 -7.07 -9.33
C HIS A 682 -8.21 -6.67 -9.45
N ALA A 683 -7.35 -7.14 -8.54
CA ALA A 683 -5.91 -6.89 -8.60
C ALA A 683 -5.29 -7.49 -9.87
N LEU A 684 -5.57 -8.76 -10.17
CA LEU A 684 -5.09 -9.43 -11.37
C LEU A 684 -5.59 -8.76 -12.66
N HIS A 685 -6.83 -8.28 -12.68
CA HIS A 685 -7.34 -7.52 -13.82
C HIS A 685 -6.58 -6.20 -14.01
N ALA A 686 -6.32 -5.45 -12.92
CA ALA A 686 -5.51 -4.24 -12.98
C ALA A 686 -4.09 -4.52 -13.50
N TYR A 687 -3.48 -5.63 -13.08
CA TYR A 687 -2.17 -6.07 -13.57
C TYR A 687 -2.18 -6.49 -15.04
N ASP A 688 -3.23 -7.15 -15.50
CA ASP A 688 -3.38 -7.58 -16.90
C ASP A 688 -3.43 -6.38 -17.86
N LEU A 689 -4.10 -5.30 -17.48
CA LEU A 689 -4.14 -4.04 -18.25
C LEU A 689 -2.75 -3.43 -18.45
N LEU A 690 -1.82 -3.63 -17.50
CA LEU A 690 -0.42 -3.22 -17.64
C LEU A 690 0.32 -4.11 -18.65
N SER A 691 0.02 -5.41 -18.65
CA SER A 691 0.69 -6.40 -19.49
C SER A 691 0.33 -6.28 -20.98
N GLU A 692 -0.87 -5.83 -21.34
CA GLU A 692 -1.26 -5.59 -22.73
C GLU A 692 -0.43 -4.49 -23.41
N HIS A 693 0.00 -3.49 -22.64
CA HIS A 693 0.91 -2.44 -23.12
C HIS A 693 2.32 -2.99 -23.35
N SER A 694 2.79 -3.87 -22.45
CA SER A 694 4.12 -4.48 -22.55
C SER A 694 4.23 -5.54 -23.65
N ARG A 695 3.21 -6.38 -23.89
CA ARG A 695 3.23 -7.48 -24.89
C ARG A 695 3.43 -7.04 -26.35
N LYS A 696 3.19 -5.76 -26.67
CA LYS A 696 3.46 -5.20 -28.00
C LYS A 696 4.94 -4.89 -28.22
N ALA A 697 5.70 -4.74 -27.14
CA ALA A 697 7.17 -4.77 -27.15
C ALA A 697 7.62 -6.20 -26.77
N LYS A 698 8.76 -6.66 -27.27
CA LYS A 698 9.30 -8.00 -26.92
C LYS A 698 9.30 -8.21 -25.40
N VAL A 699 9.18 -9.46 -24.94
CA VAL A 699 9.06 -9.95 -23.54
C VAL A 699 10.19 -9.46 -22.61
N SER A 700 10.25 -8.16 -22.35
CA SER A 700 11.13 -7.52 -21.38
C SER A 700 10.29 -7.11 -20.18
N PRO A 701 10.80 -7.29 -18.95
CA PRO A 701 10.12 -6.80 -17.77
C PRO A 701 9.81 -5.31 -17.86
N ARG A 702 8.64 -4.89 -17.36
CA ARG A 702 8.29 -3.48 -17.26
C ARG A 702 9.14 -2.80 -16.18
N MET A 703 10.02 -1.91 -16.58
CA MET A 703 10.88 -1.15 -15.67
C MET A 703 10.18 0.15 -15.20
N LEU A 704 10.19 0.41 -13.89
CA LEU A 704 9.65 1.66 -13.32
C LEU A 704 10.73 2.65 -12.86
N PHE A 705 11.94 2.16 -12.63
CA PHE A 705 13.06 2.98 -12.18
C PHE A 705 14.00 3.31 -13.34
N ASP A 706 14.52 4.53 -13.32
CA ASP A 706 15.48 5.02 -14.31
C ASP A 706 16.86 4.38 -14.07
N ALA A 707 17.33 3.62 -15.06
CA ALA A 707 18.55 2.82 -14.93
C ALA A 707 19.82 3.68 -14.73
N ASP A 708 19.87 4.86 -15.34
CA ASP A 708 21.01 5.77 -15.20
C ASP A 708 21.09 6.37 -13.80
N LEU A 709 19.95 6.72 -13.21
CA LEU A 709 19.90 7.18 -11.82
C LEU A 709 20.25 6.07 -10.83
N VAL A 710 19.79 4.83 -11.06
CA VAL A 710 20.18 3.68 -10.24
C VAL A 710 21.68 3.43 -10.35
N ARG A 711 22.25 3.44 -11.56
CA ARG A 711 23.70 3.38 -11.78
C ARG A 711 24.42 4.49 -11.01
N ALA A 712 23.97 5.74 -11.11
CA ALA A 712 24.58 6.87 -10.41
C ALA A 712 24.50 6.76 -8.88
N MET A 713 23.46 6.13 -8.32
CA MET A 713 23.39 5.84 -6.87
C MET A 713 24.53 4.92 -6.44
N SER A 714 24.89 3.92 -7.24
CA SER A 714 25.99 2.98 -6.94
C SER A 714 27.40 3.62 -6.97
N GLU A 715 27.54 4.82 -7.52
CA GLU A 715 28.81 5.56 -7.56
C GLU A 715 29.03 6.39 -6.28
N LEU A 716 28.03 6.47 -5.40
CA LEU A 716 28.16 7.18 -4.13
C LEU A 716 29.06 6.38 -3.17
N PRO A 717 30.09 7.00 -2.55
CA PRO A 717 31.02 6.32 -1.63
C PRO A 717 30.43 5.58 -0.42
N ILE A 718 29.15 5.81 -0.11
CA ILE A 718 28.45 5.16 1.01
C ILE A 718 27.54 4.02 0.56
N VAL A 719 27.52 3.71 -0.74
CA VAL A 719 26.67 2.71 -1.37
C VAL A 719 27.57 1.62 -1.93
N GLU A 720 27.37 0.40 -1.44
CA GLU A 720 28.10 -0.78 -1.90
C GLU A 720 27.52 -1.28 -3.23
N GLN A 721 26.19 -1.38 -3.29
CA GLN A 721 25.49 -1.97 -4.43
C GLN A 721 24.11 -1.35 -4.60
N THR A 722 23.66 -1.23 -5.86
CA THR A 722 22.26 -0.95 -6.16
C THR A 722 21.74 -1.83 -7.29
N PHE A 723 20.46 -2.13 -7.29
CA PHE A 723 19.83 -2.76 -8.44
C PHE A 723 18.33 -2.46 -8.48
N SER A 724 17.74 -2.48 -9.66
CA SER A 724 16.30 -2.35 -9.81
C SER A 724 15.76 -3.30 -10.85
N LEU A 725 14.59 -3.88 -10.59
CA LEU A 725 13.84 -4.68 -11.53
C LEU A 725 12.35 -4.57 -11.22
N GLY A 726 11.54 -4.29 -12.24
CA GLY A 726 10.10 -4.12 -12.05
C GLY A 726 9.78 -2.95 -11.13
N THR A 727 9.14 -3.30 -10.01
CA THR A 727 8.66 -2.40 -8.96
C THR A 727 9.60 -2.35 -7.75
N VAL A 728 10.79 -2.94 -7.84
CA VAL A 728 11.77 -3.03 -6.76
C VAL A 728 13.04 -2.22 -7.10
N LEU A 729 13.51 -1.42 -6.16
CA LEU A 729 14.85 -0.83 -6.14
C LEU A 729 15.53 -1.17 -4.80
N SER A 730 16.66 -1.85 -4.85
CA SER A 730 17.50 -2.16 -3.69
C SER A 730 18.77 -1.31 -3.67
N ILE A 731 19.15 -0.87 -2.47
CA ILE A 731 20.30 -0.02 -2.20
C ILE A 731 21.01 -0.55 -0.95
N THR A 732 22.12 -1.24 -1.16
CA THR A 732 23.00 -1.76 -0.10
C THR A 732 23.98 -0.67 0.30
N LEU A 733 23.98 -0.27 1.57
CA LEU A 733 24.91 0.73 2.09
C LEU A 733 26.20 0.07 2.59
N ASP A 734 27.32 0.74 2.31
CA ASP A 734 28.65 0.37 2.77
C ASP A 734 28.83 0.78 4.25
N VAL A 735 28.68 -0.20 5.14
CA VAL A 735 28.80 -0.06 6.60
C VAL A 735 29.94 -0.94 7.11
N ASP A 736 30.76 -0.36 8.00
CA ASP A 736 31.76 -1.14 8.74
C ASP A 736 31.04 -2.14 9.67
N ASP A 737 31.60 -3.33 9.91
CA ASP A 737 30.97 -4.40 10.73
C ASP A 737 30.51 -3.92 12.12
N ASP A 738 31.24 -2.97 12.73
CA ASP A 738 30.92 -2.34 14.03
C ASP A 738 29.71 -1.37 13.99
N GLU A 739 29.20 -1.02 12.80
CA GLU A 739 28.06 -0.10 12.60
C GLU A 739 26.78 -0.83 12.08
N SER A 740 26.80 -2.16 12.00
CA SER A 740 25.66 -2.97 11.55
C SER A 740 24.48 -2.96 12.55
N GLY A 741 23.26 -2.85 12.00
CA GLY A 741 21.94 -3.18 12.57
C GLY A 741 21.76 -3.21 14.09
N ASP A 742 21.52 -2.03 14.69
CA ASP A 742 20.69 -1.77 15.90
C ASP A 742 21.09 -0.46 16.61
N ASN A 743 22.20 0.14 16.21
CA ASN A 743 22.59 1.46 16.70
C ASN A 743 21.76 2.57 16.02
N GLU A 744 21.09 3.43 16.80
CA GLU A 744 20.40 4.62 16.28
C GLU A 744 21.31 5.50 15.40
N CYS A 745 22.63 5.44 15.58
CA CYS A 745 23.61 6.23 14.83
C CYS A 745 24.16 5.53 13.58
N SER A 746 23.75 4.30 13.25
CA SER A 746 24.20 3.62 12.04
C SER A 746 23.80 4.40 10.78
N LEU A 747 24.60 4.26 9.72
CA LEU A 747 24.40 4.95 8.45
C LEU A 747 22.98 4.74 7.89
N ILE A 748 22.49 3.49 7.91
CA ILE A 748 21.16 3.12 7.43
C ILE A 748 20.04 3.81 8.23
N ASN A 749 20.17 3.87 9.57
CA ASN A 749 19.19 4.53 10.43
C ASN A 749 19.23 6.06 10.28
N VAL A 750 20.38 6.65 9.97
CA VAL A 750 20.48 8.07 9.59
C VAL A 750 19.81 8.32 8.24
N ALA A 751 20.06 7.49 7.23
CA ALA A 751 19.46 7.62 5.91
C ALA A 751 17.93 7.53 5.97
N ILE A 752 17.37 6.53 6.67
CA ILE A 752 15.93 6.38 6.87
C ILE A 752 15.32 7.60 7.56
N ARG A 753 15.98 8.14 8.60
CA ARG A 753 15.49 9.34 9.29
C ARG A 753 15.49 10.58 8.39
N LEU A 754 16.50 10.74 7.54
CA LEU A 754 16.55 11.83 6.57
C LEU A 754 15.43 11.68 5.53
N LEU A 755 15.21 10.47 5.00
CA LEU A 755 14.11 10.18 4.08
C LEU A 755 12.74 10.48 4.70
N ARG A 756 12.53 10.10 5.97
CA ARG A 756 11.29 10.45 6.69
C ARG A 756 11.05 11.96 6.76
N LYS A 757 12.10 12.77 6.91
CA LYS A 757 11.99 14.24 6.85
C LYS A 757 11.63 14.76 5.45
N GLU A 758 12.06 14.05 4.42
CA GLU A 758 11.69 14.29 3.02
C GLU A 758 10.33 13.65 2.64
N CYS A 759 9.55 13.23 3.65
CA CYS A 759 8.22 12.63 3.50
C CYS A 759 8.24 11.29 2.75
N VAL A 760 9.21 10.45 3.09
CA VAL A 760 9.41 9.12 2.52
C VAL A 760 9.44 8.11 3.65
N PHE A 761 8.48 7.20 3.68
CA PHE A 761 8.40 6.11 4.64
C PHE A 761 9.27 4.95 4.16
N ALA A 762 10.52 4.92 4.63
CA ALA A 762 11.51 3.90 4.29
C ALA A 762 11.68 2.86 5.41
N ARG A 763 12.00 1.63 5.01
CA ARG A 763 12.46 0.53 5.86
C ARG A 763 13.77 -0.05 5.31
N SER A 764 14.43 -0.85 6.12
CA SER A 764 15.63 -1.60 5.73
C SER A 764 15.53 -3.06 6.17
N LEU A 765 16.36 -3.88 5.54
CA LEU A 765 16.71 -5.24 5.93
C LEU A 765 18.23 -5.25 6.09
N GLY A 766 18.72 -5.29 7.33
CA GLY A 766 20.14 -5.08 7.60
C GLY A 766 20.64 -3.73 7.09
N ASN A 767 21.70 -3.74 6.27
CA ASN A 767 22.27 -2.58 5.58
C ASN A 767 21.60 -2.25 4.24
N VAL A 768 20.56 -3.00 3.84
CA VAL A 768 19.84 -2.78 2.58
C VAL A 768 18.62 -1.91 2.81
N MET A 769 18.60 -0.76 2.17
CA MET A 769 17.41 0.06 1.98
C MET A 769 16.71 -0.36 0.70
N TYR A 770 15.38 -0.34 0.68
CA TYR A 770 14.62 -0.71 -0.51
C TYR A 770 13.44 0.21 -0.77
N ILE A 771 13.02 0.23 -2.04
CA ILE A 771 11.79 0.85 -2.53
C ILE A 771 10.95 -0.23 -3.19
N LEU A 772 9.74 -0.41 -2.68
CA LEU A 772 8.69 -1.20 -3.29
C LEU A 772 7.54 -0.27 -3.67
N VAL A 773 7.29 -0.15 -4.98
CA VAL A 773 6.17 0.62 -5.53
C VAL A 773 5.05 -0.30 -5.99
N SER A 774 3.89 0.25 -6.31
CA SER A 774 2.75 -0.51 -6.81
C SER A 774 2.94 -0.82 -8.31
N PRO A 775 2.64 -2.04 -8.80
CA PRO A 775 2.71 -2.31 -10.24
C PRO A 775 2.04 -1.28 -11.17
N PRO A 776 0.87 -0.69 -10.85
CA PRO A 776 0.24 0.32 -11.71
C PRO A 776 0.93 1.69 -11.71
N ASP A 777 1.96 1.92 -10.89
CA ASP A 777 2.65 3.20 -10.82
C ASP A 777 3.30 3.58 -12.14
N ASN A 778 3.48 4.90 -12.33
CA ASN A 778 4.08 5.44 -13.53
C ASN A 778 5.58 5.73 -13.32
N PRO A 779 6.43 5.57 -14.36
CA PRO A 779 7.87 5.82 -14.24
C PRO A 779 8.25 7.26 -13.84
N GLU A 780 7.42 8.26 -14.14
CA GLU A 780 7.73 9.67 -13.81
C GLU A 780 7.67 9.93 -12.29
N ASP A 781 6.64 9.41 -11.62
CA ASP A 781 6.52 9.50 -10.16
C ASP A 781 7.62 8.67 -9.48
N CYS A 782 7.96 7.50 -10.01
CA CYS A 782 9.10 6.70 -9.55
C CYS A 782 10.43 7.44 -9.72
N LEU A 783 10.65 8.13 -10.84
CA LEU A 783 11.83 8.96 -11.07
C LEU A 783 11.93 10.09 -10.05
N HIS A 784 10.82 10.77 -9.74
CA HIS A 784 10.80 11.81 -8.70
C HIS A 784 11.13 11.25 -7.31
N LEU A 785 10.60 10.08 -6.96
CA LEU A 785 10.92 9.39 -5.71
C LEU A 785 12.40 9.00 -5.64
N SER A 786 12.93 8.36 -6.69
CA SER A 786 14.34 7.98 -6.77
C SER A 786 15.28 9.17 -6.71
N LYS A 787 14.94 10.32 -7.33
CA LYS A 787 15.73 11.55 -7.22
C LYS A 787 15.84 12.03 -5.77
N LYS A 788 14.74 12.02 -5.01
CA LYS A 788 14.76 12.37 -3.58
C LYS A 788 15.67 11.44 -2.78
N VAL A 789 15.65 10.14 -3.10
CA VAL A 789 16.53 9.15 -2.45
C VAL A 789 17.98 9.43 -2.79
N TYR A 790 18.31 9.62 -4.07
CA TYR A 790 19.66 9.96 -4.53
C TYR A 790 20.18 11.24 -3.86
N ASP A 791 19.40 12.32 -3.86
CA ASP A 791 19.78 13.59 -3.24
C ASP A 791 20.04 13.45 -1.74
N THR A 792 19.25 12.61 -1.06
CA THR A 792 19.42 12.33 0.37
C THR A 792 20.72 11.57 0.64
N LEU A 793 20.99 10.52 -0.13
CA LEU A 793 22.22 9.72 -0.01
C LEU A 793 23.46 10.54 -0.40
N SER A 794 23.38 11.36 -1.45
CA SER A 794 24.46 12.25 -1.89
C SER A 794 24.84 13.27 -0.81
N LYS A 795 23.85 13.91 -0.18
CA LYS A 795 24.07 14.80 0.98
C LYS A 795 24.75 14.08 2.14
N LEU A 796 24.30 12.86 2.44
CA LEU A 796 24.86 12.03 3.51
C LEU A 796 26.32 11.63 3.22
N SER A 797 26.61 11.26 1.98
CA SER A 797 27.95 10.93 1.50
C SER A 797 28.90 12.12 1.66
N GLY A 798 28.51 13.30 1.18
CA GLY A 798 29.31 14.52 1.30
C GLY A 798 29.61 14.91 2.77
N ALA A 799 28.66 14.68 3.68
CA ALA A 799 28.86 14.92 5.11
C ALA A 799 29.88 13.95 5.74
N ARG A 800 29.90 12.67 5.32
CA ARG A 800 30.89 11.67 5.79
C ARG A 800 32.30 12.05 5.33
N SER A 801 32.48 12.43 4.06
CA SER A 801 33.77 12.87 3.50
C SER A 801 34.35 14.12 4.19
N MET A 802 33.49 15.08 4.57
CA MET A 802 33.94 16.27 5.32
C MET A 802 34.34 15.95 6.77
N SER A 803 33.81 14.88 7.35
CA SER A 803 34.14 14.45 8.70
C SER A 803 35.45 13.64 8.76
N SER A 804 35.77 12.87 7.72
CA SER A 804 37.05 12.14 7.60
C SER A 804 38.22 13.06 7.26
N MET A 805 38.01 14.15 6.50
CA MET A 805 39.04 15.19 6.26
C MET A 805 39.40 16.05 7.49
N LYS A 806 38.64 15.94 8.59
CA LYS A 806 38.88 16.68 9.85
C LYS A 806 39.45 15.83 10.99
N GLN A 807 39.68 14.54 10.73
CA GLN A 807 40.55 13.68 11.54
C GLN A 807 41.95 13.73 10.94
#